data_AF-A0AA88R9W4-F1
#
_entry.id   AF-A0AA88R9W4-F1
#
_cell.length_a   1.000
_cell.length_b   1.000
_cell.length_c   1.000
_cell.angle_alpha   90.00
_cell.angle_beta   90.00
_cell.angle_gamma   90.00
#
_symmetry.space_group_name_H-M   'P 1'
#
loop_
_entity.id
_entity.type
_entity.pdbx_description
1 polymer ?
#
loop_
_entity_poly.entity_id
_entity_poly.type
_entity_poly.pdbx_seq_one_letter_code
_entity_poly.pdbx_strand_id
1 'polypeptide(L)'
;MRQRLQQSASEWNSLGPYNRRMLIISVLLLTHLIYHIYRHESKCIQEIVGVIMSKLGDTVSSDMDNLVGVGCRMEKMISLLAMGVEDVRIVGIYGVSGIGKTTIAKVTFDKISDLFEGCSFLHEVGESSKKSGRQSLQEKLLSEILMERDVKIKNVFEGINVTKQRLRHKKVFVVLDDVDHADQLEALAGNHDWFGQGSRIIITTRNKSLLYRIAVDETDEVSALNDNEATQLFQLNAFKKSHAEEEYDDKLSYHVVKFAGGLPLAIKVLGSFLGDTDNTEGVLRKFTLGGLLSAGPWGGEGGAKWSYKPRGAIVKIVVGHGLIIDSIMFGSKNEDGSQEYSPKFGGDGESATEIVFDSPSEYLTGISLTYGTMKGVIGFISVTSILLRTNVRKYGRFGSETGISASLPLKGGTIVGFYGRSGLTVDALGIYARPKGNASCAPSKFKDLHSFLRDRDKAERGSALGGLHKLEEDEILRQFSTWDAISLCVGPWGGEGGGEWNYEPSGAITKIVIGHGVVIDSIIFIGKNDDGLVEYSPKFGGNGGSTTQIDFDHPSEYLIGISLTYGTGTFITISQTGTRNDVLSITSLRFITNVKAYGPFGSETGTFASFPSTDSVITGFHGRAGLALDAIGIYVKPKYS
;
A
#
# COMPACT_ATOMS: atom_id res chain seq x y z
N MET A 1 -9.46 47.33 58.35
CA MET A 1 -8.32 46.99 57.46
C MET A 1 -7.28 48.11 57.40
N ARG A 2 -7.62 49.36 57.01
CA ARG A 2 -6.67 50.50 56.99
C ARG A 2 -5.95 50.76 58.32
N GLN A 3 -6.64 50.73 59.45
CA GLN A 3 -5.99 50.89 60.77
C GLN A 3 -5.01 49.75 61.09
N ARG A 4 -5.34 48.51 60.75
CA ARG A 4 -4.43 47.36 60.94
C ARG A 4 -3.20 47.46 60.01
N LEU A 5 -3.38 47.93 58.78
CA LEU A 5 -2.28 48.18 57.85
C LEU A 5 -1.36 49.32 58.33
N GLN A 6 -1.91 50.39 58.89
CA GLN A 6 -1.12 51.48 59.46
C GLN A 6 -0.35 51.05 60.72
N GLN A 7 -0.96 50.21 61.55
CA GLN A 7 -0.33 49.66 62.75
C GLN A 7 0.80 48.67 62.40
N SER A 8 0.58 47.77 61.44
CA SER A 8 1.65 46.89 60.95
C SER A 8 2.77 47.65 60.23
N ALA A 9 2.47 48.77 59.57
CA ALA A 9 3.47 49.63 58.95
C ALA A 9 4.29 50.42 59.98
N SER A 10 3.70 50.86 61.09
CA SER A 10 4.45 51.52 62.17
C SER A 10 5.33 50.52 62.93
N GLU A 11 4.85 49.30 63.18
CA GLU A 11 5.62 48.19 63.76
C GLU A 11 6.76 47.73 62.83
N TRP A 12 6.53 47.70 61.51
CA TRP A 12 7.60 47.46 60.54
C TRP A 12 8.68 48.54 60.58
N ASN A 13 8.26 49.81 60.71
CA ASN A 13 9.16 50.96 60.73
C ASN A 13 9.90 51.16 62.05
N SER A 14 9.48 50.51 63.15
CA SER A 14 10.19 50.52 64.43
C SER A 14 11.25 49.41 64.55
N LEU A 15 11.22 48.40 63.67
CA LEU A 15 12.25 47.35 63.64
C LEU A 15 13.58 47.90 63.08
N GLY A 16 14.70 47.55 63.72
CA GLY A 16 16.04 47.81 63.20
C GLY A 16 16.35 47.00 61.92
N PRO A 17 17.36 47.42 61.14
CA PRO A 17 17.64 46.87 59.81
C PRO A 17 17.94 45.35 59.79
N TYR A 18 18.52 44.81 60.86
CA TYR A 18 18.76 43.37 61.01
C TYR A 18 17.45 42.57 61.14
N ASN A 19 16.53 43.02 62.01
CA ASN A 19 15.27 42.34 62.25
C ASN A 19 14.34 42.41 61.02
N ARG A 20 14.37 43.51 60.25
CA ARG A 20 13.65 43.59 58.97
C ARG A 20 14.18 42.59 57.96
N ARG A 21 15.51 42.46 57.82
CA ARG A 21 16.12 41.46 56.92
C ARG A 21 15.74 40.04 57.32
N MET A 22 15.77 39.71 58.61
CA MET A 22 15.33 38.40 59.10
C MET A 22 13.85 38.15 58.80
N LEU A 23 12.96 39.14 58.98
CA LEU A 23 11.53 38.97 58.68
C LEU A 23 11.26 38.78 57.17
N ILE A 24 11.98 39.51 56.30
CA ILE A 24 11.89 39.33 54.83
C ILE A 24 12.35 37.93 54.45
N ILE A 25 13.47 37.47 54.99
CA ILE A 25 14.00 36.12 54.73
C ILE A 25 13.00 35.06 55.21
N SER A 26 12.41 35.22 56.41
CA SER A 26 11.39 34.30 56.91
C SER A 26 10.13 34.26 56.04
N VAL A 27 9.63 35.40 55.57
CA VAL A 27 8.48 35.46 54.66
C VAL A 27 8.80 34.82 53.31
N LEU A 28 9.98 35.08 52.74
CA LEU A 28 10.41 34.47 51.48
C LEU A 28 10.61 32.95 51.60
N LEU A 29 11.14 32.47 52.72
CA LEU A 29 11.26 31.04 53.00
C LEU A 29 9.89 30.38 53.18
N LEU A 30 8.96 31.05 53.86
CA LEU A 30 7.57 30.57 54.01
C LEU A 30 6.83 30.52 52.67
N THR A 31 6.92 31.55 51.83
CA THR A 31 6.29 31.53 50.51
C THR A 31 6.93 30.51 49.59
N HIS A 32 8.26 30.33 49.66
CA HIS A 32 8.96 29.29 48.91
C HIS A 32 8.59 27.87 49.39
N LEU A 33 8.46 27.67 50.70
CA LEU A 33 8.03 26.40 51.28
C LEU A 33 6.56 26.08 50.92
N ILE A 34 5.66 27.06 51.01
CA ILE A 34 4.26 26.93 50.59
C ILE A 34 4.18 26.60 49.10
N TYR A 35 4.95 27.29 48.24
CA TYR A 35 5.02 26.99 46.82
C TYR A 35 5.53 25.56 46.54
N HIS A 36 6.56 25.11 47.26
CA HIS A 36 7.09 23.75 47.12
C HIS A 36 6.09 22.67 47.59
N ILE A 37 5.38 22.91 48.70
CA ILE A 37 4.34 22.01 49.22
C ILE A 37 3.19 21.88 48.20
N TYR A 38 2.64 23.00 47.73
CA TYR A 38 1.56 22.98 46.72
C TYR A 38 1.99 22.35 45.38
N ARG A 39 3.25 22.56 44.95
CA ARG A 39 3.79 21.94 43.73
C ARG A 39 3.92 20.42 43.86
N HIS A 40 4.32 19.92 45.03
CA HIS A 40 4.38 18.48 45.29
C HIS A 40 3.00 17.85 45.43
N GLU A 41 2.06 18.52 46.10
CA GLU A 41 0.67 18.06 46.18
C GLU A 41 0.00 17.99 44.81
N SER A 42 0.21 19.00 43.95
CA SER A 42 -0.29 18.98 42.57
C SER A 42 0.28 17.79 41.76
N LYS A 43 1.58 17.50 41.91
CA LYS A 43 2.21 16.35 41.25
C LYS A 43 1.69 15.01 41.78
N CYS A 44 1.49 14.88 43.09
CA CYS A 44 0.86 13.71 43.70
C CYS A 44 -0.60 13.54 43.24
N ILE A 45 -1.37 14.62 43.13
CA ILE A 45 -2.75 14.57 42.64
C ILE A 45 -2.75 14.15 41.16
N GLN A 46 -1.83 14.63 40.34
CA GLN A 46 -1.68 14.19 38.94
C GLN A 46 -1.32 12.70 38.83
N GLU A 47 -0.42 12.20 39.68
CA GLU A 47 -0.09 10.77 39.74
C GLU A 47 -1.29 9.93 40.21
N ILE A 48 -2.04 10.39 41.21
CA ILE A 48 -3.24 9.72 41.72
C ILE A 48 -4.36 9.73 40.68
N VAL A 49 -4.61 10.86 40.02
CA VAL A 49 -5.57 10.97 38.91
C VAL A 49 -5.14 10.06 37.77
N GLY A 50 -3.85 10.03 37.42
CA GLY A 50 -3.31 9.10 36.43
C GLY A 50 -3.59 7.63 36.76
N VAL A 51 -3.36 7.23 38.02
CA VAL A 51 -3.63 5.86 38.52
C VAL A 51 -5.13 5.55 38.61
N ILE A 52 -5.97 6.55 38.94
CA ILE A 52 -7.43 6.38 38.97
C ILE A 52 -7.98 6.26 37.55
N MET A 53 -7.48 7.06 36.60
CA MET A 53 -7.87 7.00 35.19
C MET A 53 -7.41 5.70 34.52
N SER A 54 -6.23 5.18 34.87
CA SER A 54 -5.79 3.86 34.39
C SER A 54 -6.70 2.74 34.93
N LYS A 55 -7.05 2.78 36.22
CA LYS A 55 -7.96 1.80 36.84
C LYS A 55 -9.42 1.90 36.35
N LEU A 56 -9.90 3.10 36.05
CA LEU A 56 -11.20 3.30 35.39
C LEU A 56 -11.17 2.81 33.93
N GLY A 57 -10.00 2.83 33.28
CA GLY A 57 -9.76 2.20 31.98
C GLY A 57 -10.09 0.70 32.00
N ASP A 58 -9.61 -0.01 33.02
CA ASP A 58 -9.79 -1.46 33.19
C ASP A 58 -11.27 -1.86 33.39
N THR A 59 -12.09 -1.04 34.06
CA THR A 59 -13.51 -1.37 34.34
C THR A 59 -14.46 -1.16 33.15
N VAL A 60 -14.05 -0.39 32.13
CA VAL A 60 -14.83 -0.15 30.89
C VAL A 60 -14.39 -1.09 29.76
N SER A 61 -13.35 -1.90 30.00
CA SER A 61 -12.77 -2.84 29.03
C SER A 61 -13.78 -3.84 28.45
N SER A 62 -14.86 -4.17 29.15
CA SER A 62 -15.87 -5.13 28.64
C SER A 62 -16.80 -4.55 27.57
N ASP A 63 -16.90 -3.22 27.43
CA ASP A 63 -17.73 -2.56 26.41
C ASP A 63 -16.92 -2.11 25.18
N MET A 64 -15.59 -2.27 25.24
CA MET A 64 -14.63 -1.75 24.24
C MET A 64 -14.03 -2.84 23.34
N ASP A 65 -14.56 -4.07 23.38
CA ASP A 65 -14.09 -5.23 22.59
C ASP A 65 -14.06 -4.97 21.05
N ASN A 66 -14.71 -3.91 20.58
CA ASN A 66 -14.78 -3.52 19.17
C ASN A 66 -13.78 -2.41 18.74
N LEU A 67 -12.89 -1.97 19.63
CA LEU A 67 -12.05 -0.78 19.42
C LEU A 67 -10.56 -1.10 19.27
N VAL A 68 -10.26 -2.05 18.37
CA VAL A 68 -8.90 -2.43 17.98
C VAL A 68 -8.05 -1.19 17.65
N GLY A 69 -6.93 -1.02 18.35
CA GLY A 69 -5.99 0.09 18.20
C GLY A 69 -6.46 1.45 18.73
N VAL A 70 -7.70 1.63 19.15
CA VAL A 70 -8.15 2.97 19.63
C VAL A 70 -7.61 3.27 21.03
N GLY A 71 -7.45 2.25 21.88
CA GLY A 71 -7.01 2.41 23.28
C GLY A 71 -5.68 3.17 23.43
N CYS A 72 -4.62 2.73 22.74
CA CYS A 72 -3.31 3.38 22.82
C CYS A 72 -3.33 4.83 22.27
N ARG A 73 -4.16 5.09 21.26
CA ARG A 73 -4.33 6.43 20.67
C ARG A 73 -5.13 7.35 21.59
N MET A 74 -6.11 6.82 22.32
CA MET A 74 -6.85 7.53 23.37
C MET A 74 -5.94 7.86 24.56
N GLU A 75 -5.12 6.92 25.04
CA GLU A 75 -4.18 7.18 26.14
C GLU A 75 -3.19 8.30 25.79
N LYS A 76 -2.67 8.29 24.57
CA LYS A 76 -1.84 9.38 24.05
C LYS A 76 -2.60 10.71 24.05
N MET A 77 -3.86 10.73 23.60
CA MET A 77 -4.70 11.92 23.65
C MET A 77 -4.87 12.44 25.09
N ILE A 78 -5.21 11.57 26.05
CA ILE A 78 -5.37 11.94 27.46
C ILE A 78 -4.08 12.52 28.03
N SER A 79 -2.92 11.97 27.64
CA SER A 79 -1.62 12.53 28.01
C SER A 79 -1.40 13.94 27.45
N LEU A 80 -1.75 14.20 26.18
CA LEU A 80 -1.62 15.52 25.55
C LEU A 80 -2.55 16.56 26.19
N LEU A 81 -3.70 16.11 26.71
CA LEU A 81 -4.59 16.96 27.47
C LEU A 81 -4.01 17.37 28.83
N ALA A 82 -2.91 16.77 29.30
CA ALA A 82 -2.26 17.13 30.56
C ALA A 82 -3.25 17.25 31.73
N MET A 83 -4.04 16.20 31.95
CA MET A 83 -5.08 16.17 32.98
C MET A 83 -4.51 16.51 34.36
N GLY A 84 -5.18 17.40 35.10
CA GLY A 84 -4.75 17.86 36.43
C GLY A 84 -3.80 19.06 36.45
N VAL A 85 -3.50 19.67 35.31
CA VAL A 85 -2.90 21.02 35.24
C VAL A 85 -4.01 22.06 35.23
N GLU A 86 -3.91 23.08 36.09
CA GLU A 86 -4.88 24.19 36.16
C GLU A 86 -4.61 25.26 35.08
N ASP A 87 -4.54 24.84 33.82
CA ASP A 87 -4.42 25.66 32.62
C ASP A 87 -5.64 25.45 31.69
N VAL A 88 -5.79 26.30 30.68
CA VAL A 88 -6.62 26.00 29.50
C VAL A 88 -5.73 25.29 28.49
N ARG A 89 -6.14 24.12 27.98
CA ARG A 89 -5.35 23.34 27.03
C ARG A 89 -6.15 23.07 25.76
N ILE A 90 -5.60 23.46 24.62
CA ILE A 90 -6.15 23.20 23.28
C ILE A 90 -5.22 22.22 22.56
N VAL A 91 -5.75 21.07 22.17
CA VAL A 91 -5.02 20.03 21.44
C VAL A 91 -5.64 19.84 20.06
N GLY A 92 -4.81 19.91 19.03
CA GLY A 92 -5.21 19.73 17.64
C GLY A 92 -4.77 18.38 17.09
N ILE A 93 -5.70 17.51 16.72
CA ILE A 93 -5.39 16.25 16.04
C ILE A 93 -5.72 16.30 14.56
N TYR A 94 -4.80 15.78 13.75
CA TYR A 94 -4.92 15.82 12.31
C TYR A 94 -4.47 14.54 11.62
N GLY A 95 -4.83 14.39 10.34
CA GLY A 95 -4.53 13.20 9.55
C GLY A 95 -5.53 13.01 8.42
N VAL A 96 -5.24 12.06 7.52
CA VAL A 96 -6.08 11.79 6.34
C VAL A 96 -7.49 11.32 6.70
N SER A 97 -8.40 11.33 5.74
CA SER A 97 -9.76 10.83 5.93
C SER A 97 -9.79 9.33 6.27
N GLY A 98 -10.73 8.88 7.10
CA GLY A 98 -10.86 7.47 7.50
C GLY A 98 -9.84 6.94 8.53
N ILE A 99 -8.87 7.77 8.97
CA ILE A 99 -7.80 7.37 9.91
C ILE A 99 -8.24 7.18 11.37
N GLY A 100 -9.45 7.64 11.74
CA GLY A 100 -10.00 7.46 13.10
C GLY A 100 -9.95 8.67 14.05
N LYS A 101 -9.70 9.90 13.55
CA LYS A 101 -9.68 11.14 14.36
C LYS A 101 -10.94 11.32 15.21
N THR A 102 -12.11 11.31 14.56
CA THR A 102 -13.43 11.46 15.21
C THR A 102 -13.65 10.38 16.24
N THR A 103 -13.26 9.14 15.96
CA THR A 103 -13.38 8.01 16.89
C THR A 103 -12.53 8.21 18.14
N ILE A 104 -11.26 8.63 17.99
CA ILE A 104 -10.38 8.91 19.13
C ILE A 104 -10.94 10.04 19.99
N ALA A 105 -11.38 11.13 19.35
CA ALA A 105 -11.97 12.27 20.06
C ALA A 105 -13.26 11.90 20.78
N LYS A 106 -14.14 11.11 20.14
CA LYS A 106 -15.40 10.65 20.72
C LYS A 106 -15.18 9.71 21.90
N VAL A 107 -14.33 8.71 21.76
CA VAL A 107 -13.98 7.77 22.84
C VAL A 107 -13.32 8.51 24.01
N THR A 108 -12.40 9.44 23.73
CA THR A 108 -11.83 10.30 24.77
C THR A 108 -12.93 11.09 25.46
N PHE A 109 -13.89 11.61 24.69
CA PHE A 109 -14.95 12.43 25.24
C PHE A 109 -15.87 11.68 26.18
N ASP A 110 -16.35 10.53 25.74
CA ASP A 110 -17.20 9.66 26.54
C ASP A 110 -16.47 9.17 27.81
N LYS A 111 -15.13 9.13 27.78
CA LYS A 111 -14.31 8.70 28.92
C LYS A 111 -14.11 9.76 30.00
N ILE A 112 -13.99 11.04 29.62
CA ILE A 112 -13.50 12.08 30.53
C ILE A 112 -14.45 13.27 30.73
N SER A 113 -15.59 13.33 30.01
CA SER A 113 -16.54 14.45 30.07
C SER A 113 -17.01 14.77 31.48
N ASP A 114 -17.19 13.73 32.31
CA ASP A 114 -17.74 13.85 33.67
C ASP A 114 -16.80 14.55 34.65
N LEU A 115 -15.54 14.80 34.25
CA LEU A 115 -14.54 15.53 35.05
C LEU A 115 -14.66 17.07 34.93
N PHE A 116 -15.64 17.56 34.18
CA PHE A 116 -15.81 18.97 33.80
C PHE A 116 -17.19 19.50 34.19
N GLU A 117 -17.30 20.80 34.40
CA GLU A 117 -18.55 21.47 34.78
C GLU A 117 -19.53 21.65 33.61
N GLY A 118 -19.06 21.41 32.39
CA GLY A 118 -19.85 21.41 31.17
C GLY A 118 -19.04 20.90 30.00
N CYS A 119 -19.69 20.17 29.11
CA CYS A 119 -19.04 19.55 27.96
C CYS A 119 -19.89 19.69 26.70
N SER A 120 -19.24 19.70 25.54
CA SER A 120 -19.91 19.72 24.24
C SER A 120 -19.10 19.00 23.19
N PHE A 121 -19.78 18.17 22.39
CA PHE A 121 -19.21 17.51 21.23
C PHE A 121 -19.90 18.04 19.98
N LEU A 122 -19.23 18.96 19.27
CA LEU A 122 -19.71 19.46 17.99
C LEU A 122 -19.19 18.57 16.87
N HIS A 123 -20.04 17.61 16.46
CA HIS A 123 -19.77 16.70 15.33
C HIS A 123 -19.86 17.42 13.98
N GLU A 124 -18.95 17.09 13.06
CA GLU A 124 -18.96 17.57 11.67
C GLU A 124 -19.15 19.09 11.56
N VAL A 125 -18.28 19.87 12.22
CA VAL A 125 -18.32 21.33 12.25
C VAL A 125 -18.30 21.91 10.83
N GLY A 126 -17.46 21.37 9.95
CA GLY A 126 -17.37 21.81 8.55
C GLY A 126 -18.70 21.73 7.79
N GLU A 127 -19.37 20.59 7.88
CA GLU A 127 -20.65 20.34 7.21
C GLU A 127 -21.82 21.08 7.90
N SER A 128 -21.87 21.02 9.23
CA SER A 128 -22.90 21.67 10.05
C SER A 128 -22.89 23.19 9.88
N SER A 129 -21.70 23.79 9.75
CA SER A 129 -21.53 25.22 9.49
C SER A 129 -22.07 25.61 8.11
N LYS A 130 -21.91 24.76 7.09
CA LYS A 130 -22.46 25.01 5.74
C LYS A 130 -23.98 24.87 5.71
N LYS A 131 -24.51 23.89 6.42
CA LYS A 131 -25.95 23.57 6.44
C LYS A 131 -26.78 24.55 7.29
N SER A 132 -26.28 24.93 8.46
CA SER A 132 -27.05 25.67 9.47
C SER A 132 -26.38 26.96 9.97
N GLY A 133 -25.17 27.25 9.50
CA GLY A 133 -24.41 28.43 9.89
C GLY A 133 -23.59 28.25 11.15
N ARG A 134 -22.66 29.18 11.42
CA ARG A 134 -21.83 29.18 12.64
C ARG A 134 -22.59 29.60 13.89
N GLN A 135 -23.65 30.40 13.72
CA GLN A 135 -24.50 30.84 14.82
C GLN A 135 -25.18 29.66 15.52
N SER A 136 -25.76 28.72 14.75
CA SER A 136 -26.41 27.53 15.32
C SER A 136 -25.43 26.67 16.11
N LEU A 137 -24.18 26.57 15.66
CA LEU A 137 -23.12 25.86 16.36
C LEU A 137 -22.74 26.53 17.69
N GLN A 138 -22.70 27.86 17.76
CA GLN A 138 -22.49 28.60 19.02
C GLN A 138 -23.65 28.41 20.00
N GLU A 139 -24.89 28.47 19.51
CA GLU A 139 -26.08 28.23 20.33
C GLU A 139 -26.10 26.79 20.88
N LYS A 140 -25.73 25.81 20.05
CA LYS A 140 -25.55 24.42 20.46
C LYS A 140 -24.45 24.26 21.51
N LEU A 141 -23.27 24.85 21.28
CA LEU A 141 -22.14 24.82 22.22
C LEU A 141 -22.56 25.33 23.60
N LEU A 142 -23.22 26.49 23.64
CA LEU A 142 -23.64 27.13 24.87
C LEU A 142 -24.75 26.36 25.57
N SER A 143 -25.76 25.88 24.83
CA SER A 143 -26.86 25.12 25.41
C SER A 143 -26.38 23.81 26.05
N GLU A 144 -25.44 23.09 25.41
CA GLU A 144 -24.85 21.86 25.95
C GLU A 144 -24.00 22.13 27.21
N ILE A 145 -23.10 23.12 27.16
CA ILE A 145 -22.20 23.42 28.29
C ILE A 145 -22.93 24.04 29.48
N LEU A 146 -23.92 24.89 29.25
CA LEU A 146 -24.65 25.60 30.29
C LEU A 146 -25.90 24.86 30.77
N MET A 147 -26.31 23.81 30.06
CA MET A 147 -27.58 23.10 30.28
C MET A 147 -28.80 24.04 30.19
N GLU A 148 -28.69 25.09 29.38
CA GLU A 148 -29.74 26.07 29.15
C GLU A 148 -30.53 25.72 27.88
N ARG A 149 -31.86 25.60 28.00
CA ARG A 149 -32.74 25.47 26.84
C ARG A 149 -32.92 26.83 26.16
N ASP A 150 -32.96 26.83 24.83
CA ASP A 150 -33.27 28.03 24.01
C ASP A 150 -32.27 29.19 24.12
N VAL A 151 -30.96 28.91 24.16
CA VAL A 151 -29.94 29.95 23.99
C VAL A 151 -30.11 30.59 22.60
N LYS A 152 -30.48 31.87 22.57
CA LYS A 152 -30.64 32.64 21.33
C LYS A 152 -29.57 33.70 21.23
N ILE A 153 -28.81 33.64 20.14
CA ILE A 153 -27.82 34.63 19.75
C ILE A 153 -28.36 35.35 18.50
N LYS A 154 -28.09 36.65 18.29
CA LYS A 154 -28.57 37.38 17.11
C LYS A 154 -27.64 37.21 15.90
N ASN A 155 -26.34 37.04 16.14
CA ASN A 155 -25.33 36.84 15.10
C ASN A 155 -24.03 36.26 15.68
N VAL A 156 -23.13 35.81 14.81
CA VAL A 156 -21.86 35.17 15.20
C VAL A 156 -21.01 36.02 16.15
N PHE A 157 -20.99 37.34 15.95
CA PHE A 157 -20.20 38.26 16.79
C PHE A 157 -20.74 38.36 18.22
N GLU A 158 -22.05 38.45 18.39
CA GLU A 158 -22.67 38.37 19.72
C GLU A 158 -22.39 37.01 20.36
N GLY A 159 -22.46 35.92 19.58
CA GLY A 159 -22.17 34.57 20.08
C GLY A 159 -20.75 34.43 20.62
N ILE A 160 -19.76 35.02 19.95
CA ILE A 160 -18.38 35.09 20.44
C ILE A 160 -18.33 35.77 21.82
N ASN A 161 -18.95 36.94 21.95
CA ASN A 161 -18.92 37.70 23.20
C ASN A 161 -19.65 36.98 24.34
N VAL A 162 -20.81 36.39 24.07
CA VAL A 162 -21.57 35.60 25.06
C VAL A 162 -20.76 34.39 25.51
N THR A 163 -20.11 33.70 24.57
CA THR A 163 -19.25 32.55 24.87
C THR A 163 -18.11 32.94 25.81
N LYS A 164 -17.36 33.99 25.49
CA LYS A 164 -16.31 34.50 26.38
C LYS A 164 -16.85 34.86 27.76
N GLN A 165 -17.94 35.61 27.83
CA GLN A 165 -18.49 36.08 29.10
C GLN A 165 -18.94 34.93 30.00
N ARG A 166 -19.53 33.88 29.43
CA ARG A 166 -20.12 32.77 30.18
C ARG A 166 -19.16 31.63 30.46
N LEU A 167 -18.18 31.39 29.60
CA LEU A 167 -17.27 30.24 29.73
C LEU A 167 -15.91 30.58 30.35
N ARG A 168 -15.52 31.86 30.45
CA ARG A 168 -14.20 32.31 30.96
C ARG A 168 -13.88 31.87 32.40
N HIS A 169 -14.88 31.50 33.19
CA HIS A 169 -14.70 31.05 34.57
C HIS A 169 -15.19 29.63 34.80
N LYS A 170 -15.54 28.90 33.74
CA LYS A 170 -16.10 27.56 33.82
C LYS A 170 -15.08 26.55 33.31
N LYS A 171 -14.85 25.48 34.07
CA LYS A 171 -13.99 24.37 33.64
C LYS A 171 -14.76 23.49 32.65
N VAL A 172 -14.46 23.61 31.36
CA VAL A 172 -15.22 22.95 30.28
C VAL A 172 -14.39 21.96 29.48
N PHE A 173 -15.08 21.00 28.85
CA PHE A 173 -14.48 20.09 27.89
C PHE A 173 -15.19 20.08 26.54
N VAL A 174 -14.50 20.55 25.51
CA VAL A 174 -15.10 20.81 24.19
C VAL A 174 -14.38 20.02 23.11
N VAL A 175 -15.13 19.35 22.25
CA VAL A 175 -14.61 18.73 21.03
C VAL A 175 -15.21 19.44 19.82
N LEU A 176 -14.35 19.97 18.96
CA LEU A 176 -14.70 20.51 17.66
C LEU A 176 -14.23 19.52 16.58
N ASP A 177 -15.15 18.72 16.07
CA ASP A 177 -14.85 17.63 15.14
C ASP A 177 -15.01 18.04 13.67
N ASP A 178 -14.09 17.59 12.82
CA ASP A 178 -14.00 17.85 11.37
C ASP A 178 -14.12 19.34 10.99
N VAL A 179 -13.24 20.14 11.60
CA VAL A 179 -13.06 21.55 11.24
C VAL A 179 -12.31 21.63 9.91
N ASP A 180 -12.90 22.30 8.92
CA ASP A 180 -12.30 22.47 7.58
C ASP A 180 -11.94 23.92 7.24
N HIS A 181 -12.40 24.92 8.02
CA HIS A 181 -12.10 26.34 7.82
C HIS A 181 -11.72 27.10 9.10
N ALA A 182 -10.92 28.14 8.95
CA ALA A 182 -10.41 28.94 10.07
C ALA A 182 -11.51 29.76 10.78
N ASP A 183 -12.47 30.26 10.01
CA ASP A 183 -13.57 31.09 10.48
C ASP A 183 -14.54 30.33 11.40
N GLN A 184 -14.55 29.00 11.32
CA GLN A 184 -15.24 28.11 12.25
C GLN A 184 -14.54 28.11 13.62
N LEU A 185 -13.21 28.00 13.63
CA LEU A 185 -12.45 28.02 14.87
C LEU A 185 -12.49 29.38 15.56
N GLU A 186 -12.38 30.46 14.79
CA GLU A 186 -12.53 31.84 15.28
C GLU A 186 -13.90 32.08 15.92
N ALA A 187 -14.95 31.42 15.43
CA ALA A 187 -16.30 31.53 15.96
C ALA A 187 -16.55 30.67 17.21
N LEU A 188 -15.87 29.52 17.37
CA LEU A 188 -16.21 28.50 18.37
C LEU A 188 -15.23 28.41 19.54
N ALA A 189 -13.93 28.59 19.32
CA ALA A 189 -12.90 28.41 20.35
C ALA A 189 -11.95 29.59 20.51
N GLY A 190 -11.74 30.41 19.47
CA GLY A 190 -10.98 31.66 19.55
C GLY A 190 -9.57 31.49 20.14
N ASN A 191 -9.41 31.84 21.43
CA ASN A 191 -8.15 31.72 22.18
C ASN A 191 -8.40 31.23 23.62
N HIS A 192 -7.34 30.92 24.36
CA HIS A 192 -7.41 30.37 25.73
C HIS A 192 -8.27 31.18 26.71
N ASP A 193 -8.32 32.51 26.57
CA ASP A 193 -9.04 33.41 27.48
C ASP A 193 -10.57 33.26 27.45
N TRP A 194 -11.11 32.45 26.54
CA TRP A 194 -12.54 32.16 26.45
C TRP A 194 -13.00 31.19 27.54
N PHE A 195 -12.08 30.43 28.12
CA PHE A 195 -12.40 29.29 28.97
C PHE A 195 -11.78 29.46 30.36
N GLY A 196 -12.39 28.82 31.37
CA GLY A 196 -11.88 28.80 32.73
C GLY A 196 -10.69 27.85 32.91
N GLN A 197 -9.94 28.03 33.99
CA GLN A 197 -8.81 27.15 34.31
C GLN A 197 -9.23 25.68 34.41
N GLY A 198 -8.34 24.79 33.98
CA GLY A 198 -8.60 23.36 33.89
C GLY A 198 -9.40 22.94 32.66
N SER A 199 -9.78 23.85 31.77
CA SER A 199 -10.54 23.52 30.55
C SER A 199 -9.71 22.78 29.52
N ARG A 200 -10.35 21.89 28.76
CA ARG A 200 -9.74 21.04 27.75
C ARG A 200 -10.50 21.16 26.43
N ILE A 201 -9.80 21.41 25.34
CA ILE A 201 -10.41 21.57 24.01
C ILE A 201 -9.68 20.65 23.03
N ILE A 202 -10.41 19.83 22.30
CA ILE A 202 -9.89 19.00 21.21
C ILE A 202 -10.43 19.55 19.90
N ILE A 203 -9.54 19.73 18.92
CA ILE A 203 -9.89 20.08 17.55
C ILE A 203 -9.48 18.92 16.66
N THR A 204 -10.39 18.37 15.86
CA THR A 204 -10.05 17.41 14.81
C THR A 204 -10.13 18.07 13.44
N THR A 205 -9.14 17.81 12.58
CA THR A 205 -9.12 18.36 11.22
C THR A 205 -8.32 17.46 10.26
N ARG A 206 -8.58 17.58 8.95
CA ARG A 206 -7.68 17.04 7.92
C ARG A 206 -6.52 17.99 7.61
N ASN A 207 -6.68 19.29 7.92
CA ASN A 207 -5.75 20.33 7.51
C ASN A 207 -4.90 20.84 8.68
N LYS A 208 -3.67 20.33 8.77
CA LYS A 208 -2.67 20.77 9.76
C LYS A 208 -2.50 22.30 9.81
N SER A 209 -2.60 22.98 8.65
CA SER A 209 -2.37 24.43 8.60
C SER A 209 -3.43 25.26 9.32
N LEU A 210 -4.63 24.72 9.54
CA LEU A 210 -5.67 25.39 10.35
C LEU A 210 -5.26 25.48 11.82
N LEU A 211 -4.51 24.50 12.32
CA LEU A 211 -4.09 24.45 13.72
C LEU A 211 -3.07 25.53 14.07
N TYR A 212 -2.34 26.08 13.08
CA TYR A 212 -1.44 27.22 13.30
C TYR A 212 -2.15 28.57 13.37
N ARG A 213 -3.42 28.65 12.98
CA ARG A 213 -4.19 29.90 13.03
C ARG A 213 -4.71 30.23 14.42
N ILE A 214 -4.69 29.25 15.31
CA ILE A 214 -4.98 29.40 16.74
C ILE A 214 -3.74 28.99 17.52
N ALA A 215 -3.58 29.56 18.71
CA ALA A 215 -2.56 29.11 19.66
C ALA A 215 -2.94 27.73 20.21
N VAL A 216 -2.83 26.68 19.40
CA VAL A 216 -2.96 25.29 19.88
C VAL A 216 -1.70 24.95 20.67
N ASP A 217 -1.85 24.33 21.83
CA ASP A 217 -0.72 24.00 22.71
C ASP A 217 0.05 22.78 22.22
N GLU A 218 -0.67 21.76 21.75
CA GLU A 218 -0.09 20.51 21.27
C GLU A 218 -0.80 20.04 20.00
N THR A 219 -0.05 19.44 19.07
CA THR A 219 -0.64 18.84 17.86
C THR A 219 -0.20 17.40 17.68
N ASP A 220 -1.13 16.54 17.26
CA ASP A 220 -0.82 15.14 16.96
C ASP A 220 -1.30 14.70 15.58
N GLU A 221 -0.42 14.05 14.82
CA GLU A 221 -0.79 13.35 13.60
C GLU A 221 -1.24 11.94 13.97
N VAL A 222 -2.49 11.61 13.69
CA VAL A 222 -3.01 10.27 13.99
C VAL A 222 -2.30 9.25 13.08
N SER A 223 -1.62 8.30 13.71
CA SER A 223 -0.96 7.20 13.02
C SER A 223 -1.96 6.12 12.59
N ALA A 224 -1.75 5.58 11.39
CA ALA A 224 -2.49 4.42 10.88
C ALA A 224 -2.36 3.20 11.81
N LEU A 225 -3.28 2.25 11.67
CA LEU A 225 -3.19 0.95 12.34
C LEU A 225 -1.96 0.20 11.85
N ASN A 226 -1.26 -0.48 12.75
CA ASN A 226 -0.21 -1.42 12.34
C ASN A 226 -0.85 -2.69 11.73
N ASP A 227 -0.04 -3.51 11.05
CA ASP A 227 -0.54 -4.70 10.35
C ASP A 227 -1.33 -5.66 11.27
N ASN A 228 -0.96 -5.77 12.55
CA ASN A 228 -1.63 -6.64 13.51
C ASN A 228 -2.98 -6.05 13.94
N GLU A 229 -3.03 -4.78 14.32
CA GLU A 229 -4.27 -4.05 14.62
C GLU A 229 -5.22 -4.06 13.42
N ALA A 230 -4.69 -3.86 12.22
CA ALA A 230 -5.46 -3.84 11.00
C ALA A 230 -6.04 -5.22 10.66
N THR A 231 -5.26 -6.29 10.80
CA THR A 231 -5.71 -7.68 10.61
C THR A 231 -6.82 -8.02 11.60
N GLN A 232 -6.64 -7.72 12.88
CA GLN A 232 -7.66 -7.95 13.91
C GLN A 232 -8.96 -7.19 13.60
N LEU A 233 -8.85 -5.91 13.22
CA LEU A 233 -10.03 -5.13 12.84
C LEU A 233 -10.73 -5.72 11.60
N PHE A 234 -9.97 -6.16 10.60
CA PHE A 234 -10.53 -6.80 9.41
C PHE A 234 -11.32 -8.07 9.78
N GLN A 235 -10.70 -8.98 10.54
CA GLN A 235 -11.31 -10.26 10.93
C GLN A 235 -12.61 -10.06 11.73
N LEU A 236 -12.62 -9.10 12.67
CA LEU A 236 -13.83 -8.75 13.42
C LEU A 236 -14.98 -8.29 12.51
N ASN A 237 -14.67 -7.53 11.45
CA ASN A 237 -15.70 -6.98 10.55
C ASN A 237 -16.12 -7.98 9.47
N ALA A 238 -15.20 -8.83 8.98
CA ALA A 238 -15.49 -9.83 7.96
C ALA A 238 -16.21 -11.06 8.54
N PHE A 239 -15.67 -11.62 9.63
CA PHE A 239 -16.07 -12.95 10.10
C PHE A 239 -16.87 -12.94 11.41
N LYS A 240 -17.07 -11.75 12.01
CA LYS A 240 -17.78 -11.55 13.29
C LYS A 240 -17.23 -12.41 14.44
N LYS A 241 -15.96 -12.83 14.35
CA LYS A 241 -15.23 -13.62 15.36
C LYS A 241 -13.83 -13.05 15.53
N SER A 242 -13.29 -13.09 16.75
CA SER A 242 -11.92 -12.65 17.07
C SER A 242 -10.84 -13.68 16.70
N HIS A 243 -11.25 -14.89 16.33
CA HIS A 243 -10.37 -15.94 15.81
C HIS A 243 -11.13 -16.80 14.81
N ALA A 244 -10.60 -16.91 13.59
CA ALA A 244 -11.05 -17.88 12.61
C ALA A 244 -9.92 -18.89 12.37
N GLU A 245 -10.29 -20.17 12.45
CA GLU A 245 -9.46 -21.31 12.07
C GLU A 245 -9.53 -21.42 10.53
N GLU A 246 -8.52 -20.95 9.80
CA GLU A 246 -8.10 -21.46 8.48
C GLU A 246 -7.01 -20.58 7.83
N GLU A 247 -6.04 -21.23 7.18
CA GLU A 247 -4.95 -20.58 6.40
C GLU A 247 -5.45 -19.74 5.20
N TYR A 248 -6.73 -19.90 4.85
CA TYR A 248 -7.43 -19.12 3.83
C TYR A 248 -7.59 -17.64 4.23
N ASP A 249 -7.79 -17.39 5.52
CA ASP A 249 -8.05 -16.05 6.07
C ASP A 249 -6.78 -15.18 6.10
N ASP A 250 -5.60 -15.78 6.25
CA ASP A 250 -4.33 -15.04 6.38
C ASP A 250 -3.91 -14.36 5.07
N LYS A 251 -4.09 -15.05 3.92
CA LYS A 251 -3.71 -14.50 2.61
C LYS A 251 -4.63 -13.36 2.18
N LEU A 252 -5.94 -13.50 2.38
CA LEU A 252 -6.90 -12.42 2.12
C LEU A 252 -6.66 -11.23 3.05
N SER A 253 -6.50 -11.50 4.35
CA SER A 253 -6.22 -10.48 5.35
C SER A 253 -4.97 -9.69 5.00
N TYR A 254 -3.88 -10.36 4.59
CA TYR A 254 -2.66 -9.69 4.14
C TYR A 254 -2.93 -8.68 3.02
N HIS A 255 -3.64 -9.08 1.96
CA HIS A 255 -3.91 -8.20 0.83
C HIS A 255 -4.81 -7.02 1.20
N VAL A 256 -5.88 -7.27 1.95
CA VAL A 256 -6.79 -6.22 2.42
C VAL A 256 -6.07 -5.21 3.32
N VAL A 257 -5.27 -5.69 4.27
CA VAL A 257 -4.50 -4.84 5.19
C VAL A 257 -3.47 -4.02 4.44
N LYS A 258 -2.75 -4.63 3.48
CA LYS A 258 -1.78 -3.91 2.64
C LYS A 258 -2.43 -2.88 1.73
N PHE A 259 -3.59 -3.17 1.15
CA PHE A 259 -4.35 -2.19 0.39
C PHE A 259 -4.80 -1.03 1.28
N ALA A 260 -5.45 -1.33 2.40
CA ALA A 260 -6.07 -0.32 3.25
C ALA A 260 -5.04 0.63 3.90
N GLY A 261 -3.77 0.24 3.96
CA GLY A 261 -2.69 1.06 4.51
C GLY A 261 -2.92 1.44 5.98
N GLY A 262 -3.60 0.56 6.73
CA GLY A 262 -3.94 0.77 8.14
C GLY A 262 -5.06 1.80 8.39
N LEU A 263 -5.87 2.19 7.38
CA LEU A 263 -7.05 3.04 7.57
C LEU A 263 -8.21 2.27 8.21
N PRO A 264 -8.65 2.60 9.44
CA PRO A 264 -9.75 1.89 10.09
C PRO A 264 -11.03 1.85 9.26
N LEU A 265 -11.43 2.96 8.62
CA LEU A 265 -12.65 3.00 7.82
C LEU A 265 -12.57 2.06 6.60
N ALA A 266 -11.45 2.07 5.89
CA ALA A 266 -11.27 1.20 4.72
C ALA A 266 -11.28 -0.28 5.12
N ILE A 267 -10.64 -0.62 6.23
CA ILE A 267 -10.64 -1.98 6.76
C ILE A 267 -12.07 -2.44 7.11
N LYS A 268 -12.88 -1.57 7.75
CA LYS A 268 -14.27 -1.90 8.09
C LYS A 268 -15.15 -2.11 6.86
N VAL A 269 -15.02 -1.24 5.86
CA VAL A 269 -15.78 -1.33 4.60
C VAL A 269 -15.41 -2.62 3.85
N LEU A 270 -14.11 -2.91 3.72
CA LEU A 270 -13.63 -4.12 3.06
C LEU A 270 -13.98 -5.38 3.85
N GLY A 271 -13.88 -5.34 5.18
CA GLY A 271 -14.33 -6.41 6.06
C GLY A 271 -15.81 -6.72 5.82
N SER A 272 -16.67 -5.70 5.86
CA SER A 272 -18.11 -5.86 5.62
C SER A 272 -18.41 -6.38 4.22
N PHE A 273 -17.72 -5.85 3.20
CA PHE A 273 -17.87 -6.27 1.80
C PHE A 273 -17.46 -7.73 1.57
N LEU A 274 -16.38 -8.17 2.23
CA LEU A 274 -15.82 -9.52 2.18
C LEU A 274 -16.36 -10.45 3.27
N GLY A 275 -17.34 -10.02 4.07
CA GLY A 275 -18.06 -10.90 4.98
C GLY A 275 -19.18 -11.69 4.30
N ASP A 276 -19.50 -11.34 3.05
CA ASP A 276 -20.46 -12.04 2.20
C ASP A 276 -19.73 -13.10 1.34
N THR A 277 -20.16 -14.36 1.41
CA THR A 277 -19.46 -15.52 0.84
C THR A 277 -19.28 -15.41 -0.68
N ASP A 278 -20.22 -14.78 -1.39
CA ASP A 278 -20.15 -14.62 -2.85
C ASP A 278 -19.07 -13.61 -3.27
N ASN A 279 -18.92 -12.51 -2.52
CA ASN A 279 -17.87 -11.52 -2.74
C ASN A 279 -16.51 -12.06 -2.32
N THR A 280 -16.48 -12.82 -1.23
CA THR A 280 -15.28 -13.46 -0.69
C THR A 280 -14.66 -14.38 -1.73
N GLU A 281 -15.43 -15.31 -2.30
CA GLU A 281 -14.92 -16.21 -3.34
C GLU A 281 -14.50 -15.48 -4.62
N GLY A 282 -15.24 -14.45 -5.06
CA GLY A 282 -14.88 -13.66 -6.24
C GLY A 282 -13.57 -12.86 -6.06
N VAL A 283 -13.40 -12.24 -4.89
CA VAL A 283 -12.21 -11.46 -4.54
C VAL A 283 -11.03 -12.35 -4.20
N LEU A 284 -11.25 -13.48 -3.52
CA LEU A 284 -10.23 -14.51 -3.40
C LEU A 284 -9.87 -15.08 -4.75
N ARG A 285 -10.82 -15.37 -5.65
CA ARG A 285 -10.47 -15.72 -7.03
C ARG A 285 -9.61 -14.65 -7.69
N LYS A 286 -9.80 -13.37 -7.39
CA LYS A 286 -8.92 -12.29 -7.84
C LYS A 286 -7.51 -12.36 -7.22
N PHE A 287 -7.36 -12.74 -5.94
CA PHE A 287 -6.08 -12.73 -5.21
C PHE A 287 -5.37 -14.11 -5.06
N THR A 288 -6.08 -15.22 -4.78
CA THR A 288 -5.57 -16.60 -4.66
C THR A 288 -5.54 -17.38 -5.98
N LEU A 289 -6.51 -17.22 -6.89
CA LEU A 289 -6.51 -17.86 -8.22
C LEU A 289 -6.05 -16.95 -9.36
N GLY A 290 -6.22 -15.64 -9.20
CA GLY A 290 -6.00 -14.58 -10.20
C GLY A 290 -4.58 -14.06 -10.27
N GLY A 291 -3.63 -14.74 -9.61
CA GLY A 291 -2.20 -14.54 -9.76
C GLY A 291 -1.50 -15.65 -10.57
N LEU A 292 -2.25 -16.64 -11.08
CA LEU A 292 -1.68 -17.80 -11.76
C LEU A 292 -1.42 -17.51 -13.24
N LEU A 293 -0.22 -17.05 -13.56
CA LEU A 293 0.21 -16.84 -14.93
C LEU A 293 0.45 -18.20 -15.62
N SER A 294 -0.18 -18.41 -16.77
CA SER A 294 0.20 -19.46 -17.72
C SER A 294 1.23 -18.91 -18.71
N ALA A 295 2.34 -19.63 -18.90
CA ALA A 295 3.35 -19.28 -19.89
C ALA A 295 3.75 -20.52 -20.70
N GLY A 296 3.76 -20.39 -22.03
CA GLY A 296 3.92 -21.49 -22.96
C GLY A 296 2.56 -22.06 -23.43
N PRO A 297 2.48 -23.34 -23.82
CA PRO A 297 3.54 -24.34 -23.78
C PRO A 297 4.48 -24.16 -24.98
N TRP A 298 5.77 -24.38 -24.77
CA TRP A 298 6.77 -24.39 -25.84
C TRP A 298 7.02 -25.83 -26.29
N GLY A 299 6.94 -26.09 -27.59
CA GLY A 299 7.09 -27.43 -28.15
C GLY A 299 6.23 -27.66 -29.39
N GLY A 300 5.99 -28.94 -29.70
CA GLY A 300 5.13 -29.39 -30.79
C GLY A 300 3.65 -29.52 -30.43
N GLU A 301 2.82 -29.76 -31.44
CA GLU A 301 1.37 -29.93 -31.29
C GLU A 301 0.93 -31.40 -31.08
N GLY A 302 1.90 -32.33 -31.06
CA GLY A 302 1.70 -33.76 -30.81
C GLY A 302 1.27 -34.07 -29.38
N GLY A 303 1.01 -35.35 -29.09
CA GLY A 303 0.67 -35.82 -27.74
C GLY A 303 -0.69 -35.37 -27.18
N ALA A 304 -1.06 -35.94 -26.04
CA ALA A 304 -2.24 -35.58 -25.27
C ALA A 304 -1.95 -34.42 -24.31
N LYS A 305 -2.91 -33.51 -24.14
CA LYS A 305 -2.80 -32.38 -23.20
C LYS A 305 -2.81 -32.87 -21.75
N TRP A 306 -2.03 -32.24 -20.89
CA TRP A 306 -2.01 -32.49 -19.45
C TRP A 306 -1.78 -31.19 -18.66
N SER A 307 -2.17 -31.21 -17.39
CA SER A 307 -2.01 -30.08 -16.45
C SER A 307 -1.78 -30.62 -15.05
N TYR A 308 -0.83 -30.03 -14.33
CA TYR A 308 -0.49 -30.35 -12.95
C TYR A 308 -0.40 -29.05 -12.12
N LYS A 309 -1.31 -28.91 -11.16
CA LYS A 309 -1.45 -27.76 -10.26
C LYS A 309 -1.66 -28.27 -8.83
N PRO A 310 -0.59 -28.63 -8.11
CA PRO A 310 -0.71 -29.16 -6.76
C PRO A 310 -1.19 -28.08 -5.79
N ARG A 311 -1.76 -28.50 -4.65
CA ARG A 311 -2.11 -27.59 -3.55
C ARG A 311 -0.87 -27.07 -2.83
N GLY A 312 0.09 -27.98 -2.57
CA GLY A 312 1.35 -27.70 -1.90
C GLY A 312 2.50 -27.26 -2.80
N ALA A 313 3.67 -27.05 -2.20
CA ALA A 313 4.88 -26.66 -2.92
C ALA A 313 5.42 -27.83 -3.76
N ILE A 314 5.85 -27.56 -4.99
CA ILE A 314 6.60 -28.54 -5.79
C ILE A 314 7.96 -28.74 -5.12
N VAL A 315 8.22 -29.97 -4.66
CA VAL A 315 9.45 -30.34 -3.94
C VAL A 315 10.29 -31.35 -4.72
N LYS A 316 9.72 -31.98 -5.75
CA LYS A 316 10.40 -32.99 -6.55
C LYS A 316 10.02 -32.89 -8.03
N ILE A 317 11.01 -33.03 -8.90
CA ILE A 317 10.82 -33.20 -10.34
C ILE A 317 11.70 -34.34 -10.81
N VAL A 318 11.12 -35.30 -11.51
CA VAL A 318 11.83 -36.38 -12.18
C VAL A 318 11.76 -36.13 -13.68
N VAL A 319 12.93 -35.98 -14.31
CA VAL A 319 13.05 -35.76 -15.75
C VAL A 319 13.61 -37.03 -16.38
N GLY A 320 12.83 -37.68 -17.24
CA GLY A 320 13.30 -38.72 -18.14
C GLY A 320 13.93 -38.10 -19.38
N HIS A 321 15.20 -38.40 -19.65
CA HIS A 321 15.97 -37.77 -20.72
C HIS A 321 16.96 -38.72 -21.41
N GLY A 322 17.31 -38.36 -22.64
CA GLY A 322 18.35 -38.96 -23.47
C GLY A 322 18.80 -37.94 -24.53
N LEU A 323 18.54 -38.21 -25.81
CA LEU A 323 18.69 -37.19 -26.86
C LEU A 323 17.61 -36.09 -26.80
N ILE A 324 16.47 -36.41 -26.19
CA ILE A 324 15.32 -35.52 -25.97
C ILE A 324 14.77 -35.71 -24.55
N ILE A 325 13.70 -34.99 -24.22
CA ILE A 325 12.95 -35.21 -22.97
C ILE A 325 11.86 -36.23 -23.22
N ASP A 326 12.06 -37.43 -22.68
CA ASP A 326 11.15 -38.56 -22.86
C ASP A 326 9.96 -38.46 -21.91
N SER A 327 10.19 -38.04 -20.66
CA SER A 327 9.13 -37.89 -19.68
C SER A 327 9.40 -36.87 -18.58
N ILE A 328 8.35 -36.44 -17.91
CA ILE A 328 8.42 -35.61 -16.72
C ILE A 328 7.38 -36.05 -15.68
N MET A 329 7.76 -36.02 -14.40
CA MET A 329 6.89 -36.29 -13.26
C MET A 329 7.19 -35.30 -12.14
N PHE A 330 6.16 -34.92 -11.39
CA PHE A 330 6.25 -33.94 -10.32
C PHE A 330 5.83 -34.55 -8.99
N GLY A 331 6.46 -34.10 -7.91
CA GLY A 331 6.05 -34.35 -6.54
C GLY A 331 5.89 -33.04 -5.77
N SER A 332 4.84 -32.93 -5.00
CA SER A 332 4.56 -31.79 -4.13
C SER A 332 4.36 -32.22 -2.69
N LYS A 333 4.59 -31.27 -1.78
CA LYS A 333 4.35 -31.43 -0.35
C LYS A 333 3.36 -30.36 0.11
N ASN A 334 2.26 -30.81 0.71
CA ASN A 334 1.23 -29.96 1.29
C ASN A 334 1.66 -29.47 2.68
N GLU A 335 0.96 -28.47 3.22
CA GLU A 335 1.25 -27.91 4.56
C GLU A 335 1.07 -28.93 5.68
N ASP A 336 0.14 -29.88 5.54
CA ASP A 336 -0.05 -31.01 6.45
C ASP A 336 1.09 -32.05 6.39
N GLY A 337 2.07 -31.85 5.50
CA GLY A 337 3.20 -32.73 5.28
C GLY A 337 2.93 -33.90 4.34
N SER A 338 1.69 -34.07 3.87
CA SER A 338 1.33 -35.09 2.88
C SER A 338 2.04 -34.85 1.55
N GLN A 339 2.37 -35.93 0.85
CA GLN A 339 3.02 -35.88 -0.45
C GLN A 339 2.03 -36.28 -1.54
N GLU A 340 2.01 -35.50 -2.62
CA GLU A 340 1.22 -35.74 -3.82
C GLU A 340 2.17 -35.90 -5.01
N TYR A 341 1.86 -36.84 -5.91
CA TYR A 341 2.65 -37.08 -7.12
C TYR A 341 1.76 -36.97 -8.35
N SER A 342 2.27 -36.33 -9.39
CA SER A 342 1.62 -36.35 -10.70
C SER A 342 1.77 -37.74 -11.35
N PRO A 343 0.94 -38.05 -12.37
CA PRO A 343 1.28 -39.07 -13.34
C PRO A 343 2.64 -38.79 -14.01
N LYS A 344 3.23 -39.82 -14.61
CA LYS A 344 4.36 -39.67 -15.55
C LYS A 344 3.80 -39.17 -16.88
N PHE A 345 4.28 -38.02 -17.35
CA PHE A 345 3.90 -37.46 -18.65
C PHE A 345 5.00 -37.74 -19.67
N GLY A 346 4.73 -38.61 -20.65
CA GLY A 346 5.70 -39.04 -21.66
C GLY A 346 6.02 -40.54 -21.58
N GLY A 347 7.01 -40.98 -22.34
CA GLY A 347 7.42 -42.38 -22.47
C GLY A 347 8.44 -42.83 -21.42
N ASP A 348 9.01 -44.03 -21.63
CA ASP A 348 9.87 -44.64 -20.61
C ASP A 348 11.30 -44.09 -20.54
N GLY A 349 11.77 -43.50 -21.63
CA GLY A 349 13.07 -42.85 -21.74
C GLY A 349 14.26 -43.79 -21.53
N GLU A 350 15.46 -43.25 -21.73
CA GLU A 350 16.71 -44.01 -21.55
C GLU A 350 17.28 -43.86 -20.14
N SER A 351 17.15 -42.67 -19.56
CA SER A 351 17.65 -42.32 -18.23
C SER A 351 16.68 -41.40 -17.51
N ALA A 352 16.70 -41.42 -16.17
CA ALA A 352 15.90 -40.53 -15.36
C ALA A 352 16.77 -39.83 -14.32
N THR A 353 16.57 -38.52 -14.16
CA THR A 353 17.21 -37.74 -13.10
C THR A 353 16.16 -37.20 -12.15
N GLU A 354 16.36 -37.47 -10.86
CA GLU A 354 15.53 -36.96 -9.78
C GLU A 354 16.13 -35.68 -9.21
N ILE A 355 15.30 -34.66 -9.07
CA ILE A 355 15.62 -33.35 -8.51
C ILE A 355 14.72 -33.15 -7.29
N VAL A 356 15.32 -32.84 -6.15
CA VAL A 356 14.62 -32.57 -4.89
C VAL A 356 14.99 -31.17 -4.41
N PHE A 357 14.00 -30.39 -4.00
CA PHE A 357 14.17 -29.01 -3.53
C PHE A 357 14.07 -28.92 -2.00
N ASP A 358 14.95 -28.10 -1.41
CA ASP A 358 14.99 -27.82 0.03
C ASP A 358 13.88 -26.81 0.44
N SER A 359 12.61 -27.23 0.36
CA SER A 359 11.45 -26.40 0.69
C SER A 359 11.39 -26.04 2.20
N PRO A 360 11.02 -24.80 2.59
CA PRO A 360 10.56 -23.69 1.74
C PRO A 360 11.68 -22.76 1.25
N SER A 361 12.94 -23.08 1.54
CA SER A 361 14.10 -22.22 1.26
C SER A 361 14.51 -22.21 -0.21
N GLU A 362 14.27 -23.31 -0.92
CA GLU A 362 14.51 -23.45 -2.36
C GLU A 362 13.18 -23.63 -3.12
N TYR A 363 12.95 -22.79 -4.12
CA TYR A 363 11.76 -22.79 -4.97
C TYR A 363 12.08 -22.36 -6.40
N LEU A 364 11.26 -22.81 -7.34
CA LEU A 364 11.46 -22.58 -8.78
C LEU A 364 11.19 -21.12 -9.18
N THR A 365 12.14 -20.50 -9.87
CA THR A 365 12.11 -19.11 -10.34
C THR A 365 12.20 -18.99 -11.86
N GLY A 366 12.31 -20.10 -12.58
CA GLY A 366 12.29 -20.04 -14.03
C GLY A 366 12.56 -21.38 -14.69
N ILE A 367 12.31 -21.42 -15.99
CA ILE A 367 12.60 -22.55 -16.86
C ILE A 367 13.30 -22.06 -18.13
N SER A 368 14.18 -22.87 -18.68
CA SER A 368 14.66 -22.70 -20.05
C SER A 368 14.62 -24.06 -20.73
N LEU A 369 14.18 -24.11 -21.99
CA LEU A 369 14.08 -25.36 -22.73
C LEU A 369 14.47 -25.15 -24.19
N THR A 370 14.80 -26.23 -24.88
CA THR A 370 14.88 -26.26 -26.34
C THR A 370 13.84 -27.23 -26.88
N TYR A 371 13.29 -26.97 -28.06
CA TYR A 371 12.37 -27.87 -28.73
C TYR A 371 12.58 -27.84 -30.23
N GLY A 372 12.37 -28.98 -30.89
CA GLY A 372 12.63 -29.11 -32.31
C GLY A 372 12.50 -30.53 -32.80
N THR A 373 12.80 -30.71 -34.08
CA THR A 373 12.75 -32.01 -34.72
C THR A 373 13.94 -32.87 -34.32
N MET A 374 13.71 -34.13 -33.94
CA MET A 374 14.79 -35.10 -33.76
C MET A 374 15.56 -35.30 -35.07
N LYS A 375 16.89 -35.35 -34.99
CA LYS A 375 17.74 -35.72 -36.14
C LYS A 375 17.32 -37.10 -36.66
N GLY A 376 16.84 -37.16 -37.91
CA GLY A 376 16.51 -38.41 -38.61
C GLY A 376 15.03 -38.82 -38.57
N VAL A 377 14.15 -38.08 -37.88
CA VAL A 377 12.70 -38.36 -37.84
C VAL A 377 11.94 -37.15 -38.39
N ILE A 378 11.29 -37.31 -39.54
CA ILE A 378 10.51 -36.23 -40.17
C ILE A 378 9.17 -36.11 -39.44
N GLY A 379 8.82 -34.91 -38.97
CA GLY A 379 7.45 -34.54 -38.59
C GLY A 379 7.09 -34.51 -37.10
N PHE A 380 8.01 -34.83 -36.18
CA PHE A 380 7.74 -34.75 -34.74
C PHE A 380 8.62 -33.68 -34.07
N ILE A 381 7.97 -32.67 -33.47
CA ILE A 381 8.62 -31.62 -32.67
C ILE A 381 8.43 -31.98 -31.20
N SER A 382 9.53 -32.17 -30.48
CA SER A 382 9.52 -32.49 -29.04
C SER A 382 10.43 -31.55 -28.27
N VAL A 383 10.24 -31.48 -26.95
CA VAL A 383 11.18 -30.81 -26.06
C VAL A 383 12.48 -31.61 -26.05
N THR A 384 13.57 -30.98 -26.46
CA THR A 384 14.89 -31.61 -26.63
C THR A 384 15.80 -31.40 -25.43
N SER A 385 15.66 -30.28 -24.72
CA SER A 385 16.36 -30.07 -23.43
C SER A 385 15.58 -29.19 -22.45
N ILE A 386 15.86 -29.36 -21.15
CA ILE A 386 15.29 -28.54 -20.06
C ILE A 386 16.40 -28.13 -19.07
N LEU A 387 16.30 -26.88 -18.59
CA LEU A 387 17.05 -26.28 -17.49
C LEU A 387 16.05 -25.65 -16.52
N LEU A 388 16.09 -26.06 -15.26
CA LEU A 388 15.27 -25.49 -14.19
C LEU A 388 16.11 -24.50 -13.39
N ARG A 389 15.52 -23.35 -13.02
CA ARG A 389 16.17 -22.34 -12.17
C ARG A 389 15.39 -22.23 -10.86
N THR A 390 16.12 -22.21 -9.74
CA THR A 390 15.59 -21.90 -8.42
C THR A 390 16.14 -20.56 -7.93
N ASN A 391 15.65 -20.09 -6.79
CA ASN A 391 16.25 -18.94 -6.08
C ASN A 391 17.66 -19.24 -5.53
N VAL A 392 18.09 -20.50 -5.54
CA VAL A 392 19.39 -20.94 -4.99
C VAL A 392 20.38 -21.33 -6.11
N ARG A 393 19.94 -22.17 -7.06
CA ARG A 393 20.81 -22.80 -8.07
C ARG A 393 20.05 -23.14 -9.35
N LYS A 394 20.72 -23.83 -10.27
CA LYS A 394 20.13 -24.31 -11.53
C LYS A 394 20.30 -25.83 -11.62
N TYR A 395 19.33 -26.51 -12.23
CA TYR A 395 19.36 -27.96 -12.45
C TYR A 395 19.23 -28.28 -13.93
N GLY A 396 20.11 -29.15 -14.43
CA GLY A 396 20.27 -29.45 -15.85
C GLY A 396 21.49 -28.73 -16.44
N ARG A 397 21.63 -28.70 -17.76
CA ARG A 397 20.65 -29.13 -18.78
C ARG A 397 20.51 -30.64 -18.91
N PHE A 398 19.28 -31.08 -19.07
CA PHE A 398 18.92 -32.48 -19.40
C PHE A 398 18.53 -32.54 -20.86
N GLY A 399 18.93 -33.59 -21.60
CA GLY A 399 18.68 -33.70 -23.04
C GLY A 399 19.71 -32.96 -23.93
N SER A 400 19.39 -32.79 -25.22
CA SER A 400 20.25 -32.11 -26.21
C SER A 400 19.77 -30.71 -26.55
N GLU A 401 20.69 -29.73 -26.63
CA GLU A 401 20.38 -28.33 -26.97
C GLU A 401 20.15 -28.12 -28.47
N THR A 402 19.22 -28.88 -29.05
CA THR A 402 18.92 -28.83 -30.49
C THR A 402 17.53 -28.24 -30.74
N GLY A 403 17.43 -27.33 -31.70
CA GLY A 403 16.17 -26.67 -32.07
C GLY A 403 16.03 -25.25 -31.49
N ILE A 404 14.78 -24.81 -31.34
CA ILE A 404 14.41 -23.47 -30.90
C ILE A 404 14.51 -23.39 -29.38
N SER A 405 15.20 -22.37 -28.87
CA SER A 405 15.30 -22.12 -27.43
C SER A 405 14.14 -21.26 -26.95
N ALA A 406 13.58 -21.61 -25.79
CA ALA A 406 12.64 -20.78 -25.05
C ALA A 406 13.14 -20.63 -23.61
N SER A 407 12.93 -19.46 -23.01
CA SER A 407 13.28 -19.25 -21.61
C SER A 407 12.32 -18.28 -20.95
N LEU A 408 12.01 -18.58 -19.69
CA LEU A 408 11.17 -17.77 -18.85
C LEU A 408 11.87 -17.54 -17.51
N PRO A 409 12.71 -16.50 -17.40
CA PRO A 409 13.20 -16.05 -16.11
C PRO A 409 12.10 -15.24 -15.40
N LEU A 410 11.72 -15.65 -14.19
CA LEU A 410 10.82 -14.88 -13.32
C LEU A 410 11.65 -14.05 -12.36
N LYS A 411 11.47 -12.73 -12.39
CA LYS A 411 11.90 -11.86 -11.29
C LYS A 411 10.70 -11.65 -10.37
N GLY A 412 10.81 -12.17 -9.15
CA GLY A 412 9.78 -11.95 -8.13
C GLY A 412 8.53 -12.81 -8.19
N GLY A 413 8.62 -14.00 -8.79
CA GLY A 413 7.58 -15.01 -8.72
C GLY A 413 8.14 -16.41 -8.47
N THR A 414 7.23 -17.36 -8.27
CA THR A 414 7.55 -18.78 -8.14
C THR A 414 6.71 -19.59 -9.12
N ILE A 415 7.30 -20.63 -9.70
CA ILE A 415 6.56 -21.63 -10.46
C ILE A 415 5.81 -22.52 -9.47
N VAL A 416 4.51 -22.69 -9.68
CA VAL A 416 3.61 -23.46 -8.79
C VAL A 416 2.93 -24.62 -9.51
N GLY A 417 3.13 -24.76 -10.82
CA GLY A 417 2.55 -25.85 -11.60
C GLY A 417 3.12 -25.91 -13.01
N PHE A 418 2.74 -26.96 -13.73
CA PHE A 418 3.16 -27.22 -15.10
C PHE A 418 1.96 -27.70 -15.93
N TYR A 419 2.00 -27.46 -17.23
CA TYR A 419 1.07 -28.04 -18.19
C TYR A 419 1.79 -28.31 -19.50
N GLY A 420 1.19 -29.08 -20.38
CA GLY A 420 1.87 -29.40 -21.63
C GLY A 420 1.15 -30.42 -22.46
N ARG A 421 1.94 -31.05 -23.33
CA ARG A 421 1.51 -32.14 -24.19
C ARG A 421 2.54 -33.25 -24.14
N SER A 422 2.09 -34.49 -24.09
CA SER A 422 2.98 -35.64 -24.09
C SER A 422 2.34 -36.86 -24.76
N GLY A 423 3.16 -37.62 -25.48
CA GLY A 423 2.85 -38.94 -26.00
C GLY A 423 3.98 -39.91 -25.65
N LEU A 424 4.74 -40.34 -26.66
CA LEU A 424 5.98 -41.10 -26.47
C LEU A 424 7.09 -40.25 -25.83
N THR A 425 6.99 -38.93 -25.95
CA THR A 425 7.96 -37.94 -25.48
C THR A 425 7.22 -36.77 -24.85
N VAL A 426 7.93 -35.82 -24.25
CA VAL A 426 7.34 -34.52 -23.89
C VAL A 426 7.29 -33.64 -25.14
N ASP A 427 6.13 -33.58 -25.80
CA ASP A 427 5.92 -32.80 -27.03
C ASP A 427 6.01 -31.29 -26.76
N ALA A 428 5.37 -30.81 -25.68
CA ALA A 428 5.39 -29.40 -25.29
C ALA A 428 5.27 -29.21 -23.78
N LEU A 429 5.85 -28.12 -23.26
CA LEU A 429 5.87 -27.81 -21.84
C LEU A 429 5.61 -26.33 -21.59
N GLY A 430 4.71 -26.04 -20.68
CA GLY A 430 4.36 -24.72 -20.15
C GLY A 430 4.30 -24.75 -18.63
N ILE A 431 4.19 -23.57 -18.04
CA ILE A 431 4.24 -23.41 -16.58
C ILE A 431 3.09 -22.58 -16.04
N TYR A 432 2.75 -22.83 -14.79
CA TYR A 432 1.94 -21.93 -13.97
C TYR A 432 2.83 -21.22 -12.95
N ALA A 433 2.80 -19.90 -12.92
CA ALA A 433 3.61 -19.08 -12.03
C ALA A 433 2.76 -18.13 -11.19
N ARG A 434 3.22 -17.77 -9.99
CA ARG A 434 2.57 -16.80 -9.09
C ARG A 434 3.56 -15.71 -8.67
N PRO A 435 3.15 -14.42 -8.61
CA PRO A 435 3.94 -13.37 -8.00
C PRO A 435 4.22 -13.66 -6.52
N LYS A 436 5.38 -13.22 -6.01
CA LYS A 436 5.74 -13.27 -4.59
C LYS A 436 5.77 -11.84 -4.04
N GLY A 437 5.03 -11.59 -2.95
CA GLY A 437 4.70 -10.26 -2.42
C GLY A 437 5.85 -9.28 -2.13
N ASN A 438 7.11 -9.74 -2.11
CA ASN A 438 8.27 -8.95 -1.70
C ASN A 438 9.24 -8.60 -2.84
N ALA A 439 8.90 -8.86 -4.10
CA ALA A 439 9.84 -8.69 -5.20
C ALA A 439 9.31 -7.71 -6.25
N SER A 440 9.45 -6.41 -5.97
CA SER A 440 9.26 -5.40 -7.01
C SER A 440 10.57 -5.23 -7.80
N CYS A 441 10.54 -5.55 -9.10
CA CYS A 441 11.44 -4.92 -10.08
C CYS A 441 10.81 -3.63 -10.66
N ALA A 442 9.56 -3.33 -10.31
CA ALA A 442 8.95 -2.05 -10.58
C ALA A 442 9.35 -1.02 -9.49
N PRO A 443 9.58 0.26 -9.84
CA PRO A 443 9.53 1.33 -8.85
C PRO A 443 8.16 1.27 -8.17
N SER A 444 8.14 1.52 -6.87
CA SER A 444 6.97 1.53 -6.00
C SER A 444 5.89 2.50 -6.50
N LYS A 445 5.08 2.07 -7.49
CA LYS A 445 3.79 2.68 -7.82
C LYS A 445 2.66 2.09 -6.99
N PHE A 446 2.94 1.07 -6.18
CA PHE A 446 2.02 0.59 -5.18
C PHE A 446 1.89 1.63 -4.08
N LYS A 447 0.79 2.38 -4.11
CA LYS A 447 0.38 3.23 -3.02
C LYS A 447 -0.76 2.53 -2.31
N ASP A 448 -0.53 2.15 -1.07
CA ASP A 448 -1.63 1.83 -0.17
C ASP A 448 -2.60 3.02 -0.10
N LEU A 449 -3.85 2.77 0.25
CA LEU A 449 -4.90 3.79 0.26
C LEU A 449 -4.53 4.98 1.16
N HIS A 450 -3.85 4.75 2.29
CA HIS A 450 -3.38 5.81 3.17
C HIS A 450 -2.37 6.74 2.48
N SER A 451 -1.38 6.18 1.77
CA SER A 451 -0.37 6.93 1.02
C SER A 451 -0.98 7.67 -0.18
N PHE A 452 -1.94 7.06 -0.88
CA PHE A 452 -2.71 7.69 -1.95
C PHE A 452 -3.46 8.93 -1.44
N LEU A 453 -4.23 8.79 -0.37
CA LEU A 453 -4.98 9.90 0.23
C LEU A 453 -4.05 10.98 0.77
N ARG A 454 -2.92 10.60 1.37
CA ARG A 454 -1.92 11.55 1.88
C ARG A 454 -1.35 12.44 0.77
N ASP A 455 -1.11 11.89 -0.41
CA ASP A 455 -0.60 12.67 -1.55
C ASP A 455 -1.70 13.50 -2.23
N ARG A 456 -2.93 12.99 -2.30
CA ARG A 456 -4.10 13.78 -2.74
C ARG A 456 -4.30 15.02 -1.86
N ASP A 457 -4.31 14.83 -0.54
CA ASP A 457 -4.43 15.90 0.45
C ASP A 457 -3.23 16.87 0.41
N LYS A 458 -2.08 16.49 -0.16
CA LYS A 458 -0.95 17.42 -0.43
C LYS A 458 -1.18 18.20 -1.71
N ALA A 459 -1.60 17.56 -2.79
CA ALA A 459 -1.81 18.19 -4.10
C ALA A 459 -2.91 19.26 -4.03
N GLU A 460 -3.98 19.00 -3.28
CA GLU A 460 -5.12 19.91 -3.16
C GLU A 460 -4.83 21.16 -2.31
N ARG A 461 -3.73 21.21 -1.56
CA ARG A 461 -3.29 22.42 -0.82
C ARG A 461 -2.93 23.60 -1.72
N GLY A 462 -2.70 23.38 -3.01
CA GLY A 462 -2.40 24.42 -4.00
C GLY A 462 -3.62 24.98 -4.75
N SER A 463 -4.82 24.43 -4.51
CA SER A 463 -6.06 24.77 -5.20
C SER A 463 -6.96 25.63 -4.30
N ALA A 464 -7.49 26.75 -4.82
CA ALA A 464 -8.40 27.64 -4.10
C ALA A 464 -9.84 27.06 -3.93
N LEU A 465 -10.09 25.83 -4.38
CA LEU A 465 -11.36 25.13 -4.19
C LEU A 465 -11.31 24.34 -2.88
N GLY A 466 -11.69 25.00 -1.79
CA GLY A 466 -11.97 24.35 -0.52
C GLY A 466 -13.20 23.46 -0.63
N GLY A 467 -13.00 22.15 -0.51
CA GLY A 467 -14.08 21.16 -0.48
C GLY A 467 -13.56 19.75 -0.76
N LEU A 468 -12.90 19.15 0.23
CA LEU A 468 -12.27 17.83 0.08
C LEU A 468 -13.33 16.72 0.29
N HIS A 469 -13.66 16.00 -0.78
CA HIS A 469 -14.54 14.82 -0.75
C HIS A 469 -14.16 13.90 0.43
N LYS A 470 -15.14 13.60 1.28
CA LYS A 470 -15.03 12.63 2.39
C LYS A 470 -14.64 11.27 1.79
N LEU A 471 -13.94 10.44 2.56
CA LEU A 471 -13.67 9.08 2.09
C LEU A 471 -14.97 8.30 2.28
N GLU A 472 -15.61 7.93 1.18
CA GLU A 472 -16.89 7.23 1.14
C GLU A 472 -16.68 5.76 0.80
N GLU A 473 -17.62 4.90 1.21
CA GLU A 473 -17.52 3.44 1.04
C GLU A 473 -17.36 3.07 -0.44
N ASP A 474 -18.10 3.71 -1.34
CA ASP A 474 -18.06 3.47 -2.78
C ASP A 474 -16.67 3.77 -3.38
N GLU A 475 -16.00 4.85 -2.95
CA GLU A 475 -14.66 5.16 -3.43
C GLU A 475 -13.64 4.14 -2.91
N ILE A 476 -13.80 3.64 -1.69
CA ILE A 476 -12.93 2.58 -1.14
C ILE A 476 -13.08 1.30 -1.97
N LEU A 477 -14.32 0.89 -2.24
CA LEU A 477 -14.61 -0.29 -3.05
C LEU A 477 -14.17 -0.12 -4.50
N ARG A 478 -14.32 1.08 -5.07
CA ARG A 478 -13.81 1.40 -6.41
C ARG A 478 -12.30 1.27 -6.46
N GLN A 479 -11.58 1.92 -5.53
CA GLN A 479 -10.12 1.85 -5.43
C GLN A 479 -9.63 0.43 -5.16
N PHE A 480 -10.34 -0.35 -4.35
CA PHE A 480 -10.01 -1.76 -4.09
C PHE A 480 -10.26 -2.64 -5.32
N SER A 481 -11.31 -2.35 -6.08
CA SER A 481 -11.63 -3.04 -7.33
C SER A 481 -10.59 -2.74 -8.42
N THR A 482 -10.07 -1.52 -8.46
CA THR A 482 -8.98 -1.12 -9.35
C THR A 482 -7.59 -1.36 -8.76
N TRP A 483 -7.50 -1.82 -7.50
CA TRP A 483 -6.22 -2.09 -6.86
C TRP A 483 -5.53 -3.24 -7.57
N ASP A 484 -4.49 -2.86 -8.31
CA ASP A 484 -3.80 -3.72 -9.22
C ASP A 484 -3.02 -4.80 -8.49
N ALA A 485 -3.34 -6.05 -8.82
CA ALA A 485 -2.53 -7.20 -8.45
C ALA A 485 -1.09 -7.03 -8.95
N ILE A 486 -0.15 -7.63 -8.22
CA ILE A 486 1.29 -7.57 -8.49
C ILE A 486 1.58 -8.03 -9.93
N SER A 487 2.06 -7.12 -10.78
CA SER A 487 2.56 -7.47 -12.11
C SER A 487 3.77 -8.40 -11.99
N LEU A 488 3.72 -9.55 -12.66
CA LEU A 488 4.88 -10.43 -12.73
C LEU A 488 5.91 -9.85 -13.70
N CYS A 489 7.17 -9.83 -13.26
CA CYS A 489 8.27 -9.37 -14.10
C CYS A 489 8.86 -10.57 -14.84
N VAL A 490 8.70 -10.60 -16.15
CA VAL A 490 9.25 -11.65 -17.02
C VAL A 490 10.39 -11.07 -17.86
N GLY A 491 11.50 -11.79 -17.97
CA GLY A 491 12.71 -11.29 -18.63
C GLY A 491 13.62 -10.50 -17.66
N PRO A 492 14.44 -9.56 -18.15
CA PRO A 492 14.59 -9.19 -19.54
C PRO A 492 15.38 -10.25 -20.33
N TRP A 493 15.09 -10.40 -21.61
CA TRP A 493 15.91 -11.14 -22.56
C TRP A 493 16.80 -10.16 -23.32
N GLY A 494 18.03 -10.55 -23.66
CA GLY A 494 19.00 -9.67 -24.32
C GLY A 494 20.33 -9.58 -23.58
N GLY A 495 21.05 -8.48 -23.81
CA GLY A 495 22.40 -8.25 -23.29
C GLY A 495 22.45 -7.51 -21.95
N GLU A 496 23.63 -7.50 -21.35
CA GLU A 496 23.89 -6.81 -20.08
C GLU A 496 24.35 -5.36 -20.27
N GLY A 497 24.51 -4.90 -21.52
CA GLY A 497 24.84 -3.52 -21.86
C GLY A 497 23.72 -2.52 -21.56
N GLY A 498 23.99 -1.23 -21.73
CA GLY A 498 23.00 -0.16 -21.56
C GLY A 498 22.62 0.18 -20.11
N GLY A 499 21.87 1.28 -19.95
CA GLY A 499 21.26 1.67 -18.68
C GLY A 499 19.91 0.99 -18.47
N GLU A 500 19.56 0.68 -17.22
CA GLU A 500 18.27 0.08 -16.88
C GLU A 500 17.12 1.06 -17.10
N TRP A 501 15.98 0.53 -17.54
CA TRP A 501 14.75 1.30 -17.71
C TRP A 501 13.51 0.45 -17.43
N ASN A 502 12.42 1.12 -17.09
CA ASN A 502 11.11 0.52 -16.92
C ASN A 502 10.00 1.50 -17.31
N TYR A 503 8.88 0.96 -17.76
CA TYR A 503 7.69 1.70 -18.12
C TYR A 503 6.44 0.85 -17.87
N GLU A 504 5.54 1.36 -17.04
CA GLU A 504 4.21 0.78 -16.79
C GLU A 504 3.24 1.96 -16.65
N PRO A 505 2.41 2.26 -17.67
CA PRO A 505 1.41 3.33 -17.59
C PRO A 505 0.34 3.00 -16.56
N SER A 506 -0.44 4.00 -16.11
CA SER A 506 -1.53 3.77 -15.16
C SER A 506 -2.77 3.11 -15.77
N GLY A 507 -2.88 3.08 -17.11
CA GLY A 507 -3.86 2.26 -17.82
C GLY A 507 -3.22 1.40 -18.91
N ALA A 508 -3.83 1.31 -20.09
CA ALA A 508 -3.39 0.41 -21.14
C ALA A 508 -2.33 1.02 -22.06
N ILE A 509 -1.38 0.20 -22.54
CA ILE A 509 -0.50 0.56 -23.66
C ILE A 509 -1.35 0.57 -24.93
N THR A 510 -1.41 1.73 -25.59
CA THR A 510 -2.23 1.93 -26.80
C THR A 510 -1.39 2.11 -28.05
N LYS A 511 -0.11 2.49 -27.91
CA LYS A 511 0.81 2.59 -29.06
C LYS A 511 2.23 2.20 -28.70
N ILE A 512 2.95 1.70 -29.70
CA ILE A 512 4.39 1.46 -29.64
C ILE A 512 5.05 2.06 -30.87
N VAL A 513 6.13 2.80 -30.66
CA VAL A 513 6.99 3.31 -31.74
C VAL A 513 8.35 2.62 -31.64
N ILE A 514 8.79 1.99 -32.72
CA ILE A 514 9.99 1.16 -32.77
C ILE A 514 10.93 1.71 -33.84
N GLY A 515 12.16 2.04 -33.46
CA GLY A 515 13.26 2.27 -34.39
C GLY A 515 13.99 0.95 -34.63
N HIS A 516 14.04 0.49 -35.89
CA HIS A 516 14.65 -0.80 -36.25
C HIS A 516 15.39 -0.77 -37.59
N GLY A 517 16.41 -1.62 -37.69
CA GLY A 517 17.23 -1.85 -38.87
C GLY A 517 17.79 -3.28 -38.86
N VAL A 518 19.12 -3.41 -38.77
CA VAL A 518 19.75 -4.75 -38.52
C VAL A 518 19.50 -5.20 -37.08
N VAL A 519 19.33 -4.25 -36.16
CA VAL A 519 18.98 -4.44 -34.76
C VAL A 519 17.76 -3.60 -34.40
N ILE A 520 17.26 -3.73 -33.17
CA ILE A 520 16.31 -2.78 -32.60
C ILE A 520 17.07 -1.61 -32.00
N ASP A 521 17.02 -0.47 -32.68
CA ASP A 521 17.71 0.76 -32.27
C ASP A 521 17.02 1.43 -31.08
N SER A 522 15.68 1.50 -31.09
CA SER A 522 14.95 2.15 -30.00
C SER A 522 13.49 1.75 -29.88
N ILE A 523 12.89 2.03 -28.73
CA ILE A 523 11.47 1.84 -28.47
C ILE A 523 10.88 2.98 -27.63
N ILE A 524 9.64 3.36 -27.92
CA ILE A 524 8.81 4.29 -27.16
C ILE A 524 7.43 3.65 -26.98
N PHE A 525 6.86 3.79 -25.80
CA PHE A 525 5.53 3.32 -25.45
C PHE A 525 4.62 4.50 -25.13
N ILE A 526 3.34 4.37 -25.50
CA ILE A 526 2.32 5.37 -25.20
C ILE A 526 1.14 4.65 -24.55
N GLY A 527 0.81 5.06 -23.34
CA GLY A 527 -0.32 4.57 -22.57
C GLY A 527 -1.49 5.56 -22.53
N LYS A 528 -2.66 5.07 -22.15
CA LYS A 528 -3.79 5.90 -21.72
C LYS A 528 -4.34 5.38 -20.41
N ASN A 529 -4.59 6.27 -19.46
CA ASN A 529 -5.23 5.91 -18.19
C ASN A 529 -6.76 5.80 -18.36
N ASP A 530 -7.45 5.37 -17.29
CA ASP A 530 -8.91 5.20 -17.29
C ASP A 530 -9.68 6.51 -17.54
N ASP A 531 -9.08 7.66 -17.21
CA ASP A 531 -9.63 8.99 -17.47
C ASP A 531 -9.37 9.48 -18.91
N GLY A 532 -8.67 8.68 -19.73
CA GLY A 532 -8.29 9.01 -21.11
C GLY A 532 -7.04 9.89 -21.26
N LEU A 533 -6.34 10.21 -20.16
CA LEU A 533 -5.08 10.95 -20.16
C LEU A 533 -3.96 10.11 -20.80
N VAL A 534 -3.22 10.72 -21.72
CA VAL A 534 -2.12 10.06 -22.43
C VAL A 534 -0.83 10.13 -21.62
N GLU A 535 -0.19 8.97 -21.44
CA GLU A 535 1.12 8.82 -20.78
C GLU A 535 2.18 8.42 -21.81
N TYR A 536 3.33 9.10 -21.79
CA TYR A 536 4.44 8.82 -22.70
C TYR A 536 5.62 8.22 -21.93
N SER A 537 6.22 7.17 -22.46
CA SER A 537 7.55 6.75 -22.01
C SER A 537 8.63 7.68 -22.58
N PRO A 538 9.80 7.76 -21.93
CA PRO A 538 11.03 8.17 -22.62
C PRO A 538 11.33 7.26 -23.82
N LYS A 539 12.20 7.74 -24.71
CA LYS A 539 12.80 6.90 -25.75
C LYS A 539 13.90 6.04 -25.16
N PHE A 540 13.79 4.73 -25.30
CA PHE A 540 14.80 3.77 -24.85
C PHE A 540 15.61 3.27 -26.05
N GLY A 541 16.89 3.61 -26.10
CA GLY A 541 17.80 3.25 -27.20
C GLY A 541 18.29 4.46 -28.02
N GLY A 542 18.95 4.20 -29.14
CA GLY A 542 19.60 5.21 -29.98
C GLY A 542 18.70 5.85 -31.03
N ASN A 543 19.32 6.57 -31.96
CA ASN A 543 18.65 7.31 -33.05
C ASN A 543 18.78 6.62 -34.42
N GLY A 544 19.26 5.38 -34.45
CA GLY A 544 19.39 4.59 -35.67
C GLY A 544 18.07 3.97 -36.13
N GLY A 545 18.12 3.35 -37.31
CA GLY A 545 17.01 2.57 -37.87
C GLY A 545 15.88 3.39 -38.50
N SER A 546 15.01 2.68 -39.22
CA SER A 546 13.72 3.19 -39.67
C SER A 546 12.70 3.12 -38.54
N THR A 547 11.82 4.13 -38.42
CA THR A 547 10.79 4.15 -37.38
C THR A 547 9.49 3.54 -37.89
N THR A 548 8.87 2.67 -37.11
CA THR A 548 7.55 2.10 -37.36
C THR A 548 6.66 2.31 -36.13
N GLN A 549 5.40 2.68 -36.37
CA GLN A 549 4.40 2.86 -35.32
C GLN A 549 3.36 1.74 -35.37
N ILE A 550 2.97 1.28 -34.19
CA ILE A 550 1.88 0.35 -33.96
C ILE A 550 0.83 1.07 -33.13
N ASP A 551 -0.40 1.09 -33.62
CA ASP A 551 -1.58 1.58 -32.90
C ASP A 551 -2.48 0.38 -32.57
N PHE A 552 -2.83 0.21 -31.30
CA PHE A 552 -3.77 -0.81 -30.85
C PHE A 552 -5.18 -0.22 -30.76
N ASP A 553 -6.17 -0.96 -31.23
CA ASP A 553 -7.59 -0.60 -31.11
C ASP A 553 -8.11 -0.82 -29.68
N HIS A 554 -7.71 0.01 -28.73
CA HIS A 554 -8.10 -0.12 -27.33
C HIS A 554 -9.59 0.24 -27.11
N PRO A 555 -10.38 -0.55 -26.34
CA PRO A 555 -10.00 -1.68 -25.50
C PRO A 555 -10.10 -3.07 -26.17
N SER A 556 -10.42 -3.14 -27.47
CA SER A 556 -10.66 -4.41 -28.17
C SER A 556 -9.36 -5.19 -28.46
N GLU A 557 -8.24 -4.48 -28.64
CA GLU A 557 -6.91 -5.02 -28.88
C GLU A 557 -5.92 -4.65 -27.76
N TYR A 558 -5.24 -5.65 -27.21
CA TYR A 558 -4.24 -5.51 -26.15
C TYR A 558 -3.14 -6.57 -26.27
N LEU A 559 -1.98 -6.26 -25.71
CA LEU A 559 -0.79 -7.11 -25.75
C LEU A 559 -0.93 -8.33 -24.84
N ILE A 560 -0.63 -9.51 -25.39
CA ILE A 560 -0.66 -10.79 -24.66
C ILE A 560 0.69 -11.52 -24.68
N GLY A 561 1.60 -11.12 -25.57
CA GLY A 561 2.89 -11.78 -25.70
C GLY A 561 3.91 -11.00 -26.50
N ILE A 562 5.16 -11.46 -26.43
CA ILE A 562 6.26 -11.00 -27.29
C ILE A 562 7.09 -12.19 -27.77
N SER A 563 7.76 -12.02 -28.91
CA SER A 563 8.85 -12.90 -29.33
C SER A 563 9.97 -12.07 -29.92
N LEU A 564 11.21 -12.50 -29.72
CA LEU A 564 12.39 -11.73 -30.06
C LEU A 564 13.58 -12.62 -30.40
N THR A 565 14.54 -12.05 -31.10
CA THR A 565 15.90 -12.60 -31.19
C THR A 565 16.90 -11.59 -30.65
N TYR A 566 17.99 -12.08 -30.07
CA TYR A 566 19.09 -11.25 -29.59
C TYR A 566 20.42 -11.94 -29.84
N GLY A 567 21.45 -11.15 -30.12
CA GLY A 567 22.77 -11.69 -30.46
C GLY A 567 23.79 -10.58 -30.62
N THR A 568 25.00 -10.96 -31.03
CA THR A 568 26.06 -9.99 -31.34
C THR A 568 25.70 -9.23 -32.61
N GLY A 569 25.21 -8.01 -32.44
CA GLY A 569 24.95 -7.07 -33.53
C GLY A 569 26.19 -6.22 -33.80
N THR A 570 26.56 -6.05 -35.06
CA THR A 570 27.60 -5.08 -35.44
C THR A 570 27.00 -3.68 -35.53
N PHE A 571 27.39 -2.81 -34.61
CA PHE A 571 27.18 -1.37 -34.74
C PHE A 571 28.40 -0.73 -35.37
N ILE A 572 28.25 -0.11 -36.55
CA ILE A 572 29.29 0.76 -37.08
C ILE A 572 29.13 2.11 -36.40
N THR A 573 29.98 2.41 -35.43
CA THR A 573 30.07 3.78 -34.90
C THR A 573 30.92 4.59 -35.88
N ILE A 574 30.35 5.64 -36.49
CA ILE A 574 31.12 6.61 -37.27
C ILE A 574 31.89 7.51 -36.28
N SER A 575 32.88 6.96 -35.61
CA SER A 575 33.96 7.73 -35.00
C SER A 575 35.18 7.62 -35.91
N GLN A 576 35.98 8.68 -36.00
CA GLN A 576 37.17 8.78 -36.86
C GLN A 576 38.26 7.71 -36.58
N THR A 577 38.00 6.77 -35.67
CA THR A 577 38.91 5.67 -35.28
C THR A 577 38.36 4.26 -35.54
N GLY A 578 37.15 4.10 -36.12
CA GLY A 578 36.69 2.80 -36.66
C GLY A 578 36.65 1.64 -35.66
N THR A 579 36.33 1.90 -34.39
CA THR A 579 36.23 0.83 -33.37
C THR A 579 34.91 0.08 -33.50
N ARG A 580 35.02 -1.25 -33.67
CA ARG A 580 33.89 -2.19 -33.76
C ARG A 580 33.55 -2.65 -32.33
N ASN A 581 32.40 -2.22 -31.82
CA ASN A 581 31.88 -2.70 -30.54
C ASN A 581 30.85 -3.79 -30.81
N ASP A 582 31.21 -5.04 -30.55
CA ASP A 582 30.28 -6.16 -30.59
C ASP A 582 29.45 -6.14 -29.29
N VAL A 583 28.27 -5.51 -29.34
CA VAL A 583 27.34 -5.46 -28.20
C VAL A 583 26.21 -6.45 -28.46
N LEU A 584 25.89 -7.25 -27.43
CA LEU A 584 24.75 -8.16 -27.48
C LEU A 584 23.46 -7.35 -27.32
N SER A 585 22.67 -7.26 -28.38
CA SER A 585 21.47 -6.43 -28.42
C SER A 585 20.29 -7.20 -29.02
N ILE A 586 19.09 -6.66 -28.85
CA ILE A 586 17.89 -7.20 -29.48
C ILE A 586 18.00 -6.98 -31.00
N THR A 587 17.95 -8.06 -31.77
CA THR A 587 18.11 -8.06 -33.22
C THR A 587 16.76 -8.06 -33.92
N SER A 588 15.75 -8.71 -33.34
CA SER A 588 14.36 -8.60 -33.79
C SER A 588 13.33 -8.59 -32.65
N LEU A 589 12.18 -7.97 -32.90
CA LEU A 589 11.02 -7.97 -32.01
C LEU A 589 9.72 -8.20 -32.75
N ARG A 590 8.82 -8.95 -32.12
CA ARG A 590 7.43 -9.14 -32.54
C ARG A 590 6.53 -9.01 -31.33
N PHE A 591 5.48 -8.21 -31.48
CA PHE A 591 4.45 -7.99 -30.46
C PHE A 591 3.21 -8.81 -30.81
N ILE A 592 2.65 -9.53 -29.83
CA ILE A 592 1.50 -10.40 -30.01
C ILE A 592 0.33 -9.82 -29.22
N THR A 593 -0.78 -9.55 -29.90
CA THR A 593 -2.05 -9.11 -29.30
C THR A 593 -3.06 -10.25 -29.29
N ASN A 594 -4.17 -10.05 -28.59
CA ASN A 594 -5.32 -10.96 -28.66
C ASN A 594 -5.97 -11.04 -30.05
N VAL A 595 -5.59 -10.18 -30.99
CA VAL A 595 -6.15 -10.12 -32.35
C VAL A 595 -5.14 -10.66 -33.37
N LYS A 596 -3.89 -10.19 -33.33
CA LYS A 596 -2.87 -10.50 -34.35
C LYS A 596 -1.45 -10.29 -33.80
N ALA A 597 -0.45 -10.52 -34.66
CA ALA A 597 0.94 -10.21 -34.35
C ALA A 597 1.46 -9.07 -35.23
N TYR A 598 2.33 -8.22 -34.66
CA TYR A 598 3.02 -7.13 -35.33
C TYR A 598 4.53 -7.42 -35.36
N GLY A 599 5.15 -7.31 -36.54
CA GLY A 599 6.56 -7.64 -36.77
C GLY A 599 6.73 -8.96 -37.53
N PRO A 600 7.94 -9.56 -37.56
CA PRO A 600 9.12 -9.12 -36.82
C PRO A 600 9.67 -7.80 -37.35
N PHE A 601 10.07 -6.92 -36.45
CA PHE A 601 10.86 -5.73 -36.72
C PHE A 601 12.34 -6.10 -36.52
N GLY A 602 13.24 -5.56 -37.32
CA GLY A 602 14.66 -5.94 -37.28
C GLY A 602 15.00 -7.24 -38.02
N SER A 603 16.13 -7.87 -37.68
CA SER A 603 16.63 -9.10 -38.32
C SER A 603 16.58 -10.29 -37.36
N GLU A 604 15.89 -11.37 -37.74
CA GLU A 604 15.73 -12.58 -36.92
C GLU A 604 17.03 -13.40 -36.84
N THR A 605 18.02 -12.88 -36.13
CA THR A 605 19.38 -13.45 -36.00
C THR A 605 19.78 -13.59 -34.53
N GLY A 606 20.46 -14.68 -34.17
CA GLY A 606 20.90 -14.94 -32.80
C GLY A 606 19.97 -15.86 -32.02
N THR A 607 19.94 -15.69 -30.70
CA THR A 607 19.16 -16.51 -29.77
C THR A 607 17.71 -16.07 -29.71
N PHE A 608 16.78 -17.00 -29.93
CA PHE A 608 15.35 -16.75 -29.81
C PHE A 608 14.87 -16.77 -28.36
N ALA A 609 13.91 -15.91 -28.04
CA ALA A 609 13.13 -15.96 -26.82
C ALA A 609 11.68 -15.55 -27.10
N SER A 610 10.74 -16.14 -26.37
CA SER A 610 9.33 -15.79 -26.50
C SER A 610 8.57 -15.95 -25.20
N PHE A 611 7.54 -15.14 -25.08
CA PHE A 611 6.51 -15.22 -24.07
C PHE A 611 5.14 -15.23 -24.76
N PRO A 612 4.58 -16.41 -25.05
CA PRO A 612 3.18 -16.54 -25.41
C PRO A 612 2.33 -16.81 -24.16
N SER A 613 1.25 -16.06 -24.01
CA SER A 613 0.20 -16.32 -23.02
C SER A 613 -1.18 -16.08 -23.64
N THR A 614 -2.16 -16.89 -23.25
CA THR A 614 -3.57 -16.73 -23.65
C THR A 614 -4.42 -16.09 -22.56
N ASP A 615 -3.93 -16.07 -21.32
CA ASP A 615 -4.71 -15.74 -20.12
C ASP A 615 -4.12 -14.56 -19.36
N SER A 616 -3.33 -13.71 -20.03
CA SER A 616 -2.69 -12.55 -19.41
C SER A 616 -2.58 -11.36 -20.34
N VAL A 617 -2.45 -10.18 -19.75
CA VAL A 617 -2.23 -8.91 -20.44
C VAL A 617 -0.85 -8.38 -20.06
N ILE A 618 -0.09 -7.91 -21.04
CA ILE A 618 1.15 -7.17 -20.80
C ILE A 618 0.76 -5.73 -20.42
N THR A 619 1.09 -5.33 -19.20
CA THR A 619 0.79 -3.99 -18.66
C THR A 619 1.95 -3.02 -18.78
N GLY A 620 3.16 -3.51 -19.01
CA GLY A 620 4.34 -2.68 -19.07
C GLY A 620 5.55 -3.41 -19.60
N PHE A 621 6.66 -2.68 -19.70
CA PHE A 621 7.95 -3.17 -20.18
C PHE A 621 9.09 -2.70 -19.27
N HIS A 622 10.15 -3.48 -19.22
CA HIS A 622 11.42 -3.10 -18.58
C HIS A 622 12.59 -3.60 -19.41
N GLY A 623 13.80 -3.18 -19.11
CA GLY A 623 14.95 -3.65 -19.86
C GLY A 623 16.19 -2.82 -19.65
N ARG A 624 17.07 -2.89 -20.66
CA ARG A 624 18.29 -2.11 -20.74
C ARG A 624 18.43 -1.50 -22.13
N ALA A 625 18.93 -0.28 -22.19
CA ALA A 625 19.15 0.41 -23.45
C ALA A 625 20.31 1.40 -23.38
N GLY A 626 21.04 1.52 -24.48
CA GLY A 626 22.12 2.47 -24.70
C GLY A 626 22.07 3.01 -26.12
N LEU A 627 23.07 2.68 -26.93
CA LEU A 627 23.09 3.01 -28.36
C LEU A 627 22.02 2.24 -29.16
N ALA A 628 21.54 1.13 -28.61
CA ALA A 628 20.45 0.32 -29.12
C ALA A 628 19.62 -0.24 -27.96
N LEU A 629 18.60 -1.04 -28.26
CA LEU A 629 17.86 -1.79 -27.27
C LEU A 629 18.67 -3.06 -26.89
N ASP A 630 19.34 -3.03 -25.75
CA ASP A 630 20.20 -4.13 -25.29
C ASP A 630 19.37 -5.31 -24.78
N ALA A 631 18.35 -5.04 -23.97
CA ALA A 631 17.48 -6.07 -23.41
C ALA A 631 16.06 -5.55 -23.18
N ILE A 632 15.08 -6.45 -23.26
CA ILE A 632 13.66 -6.14 -23.01
C ILE A 632 12.99 -7.27 -22.24
N GLY A 633 12.15 -6.88 -21.30
CA GLY A 633 11.27 -7.72 -20.49
C GLY A 633 9.91 -7.05 -20.37
N ILE A 634 8.97 -7.78 -19.76
CA ILE A 634 7.56 -7.40 -19.70
C ILE A 634 7.05 -7.48 -18.26
N TYR A 635 6.09 -6.61 -17.96
CA TYR A 635 5.20 -6.70 -16.81
C TYR A 635 3.90 -7.34 -17.28
N VAL A 636 3.46 -8.39 -16.58
CA VAL A 636 2.32 -9.20 -16.99
C VAL A 636 1.33 -9.35 -15.84
N LYS A 637 0.04 -9.17 -16.13
CA LYS A 637 -1.07 -9.44 -15.21
C LYS A 637 -2.00 -10.50 -15.77
N PRO A 638 -2.54 -11.41 -14.95
CA PRO A 638 -3.59 -12.34 -15.37
C PRO A 638 -4.83 -11.59 -15.85
N LYS A 639 -5.50 -12.13 -16.87
CA LYS A 639 -6.73 -11.57 -17.40
C LYS A 639 -7.91 -12.09 -16.57
N TYR A 640 -8.62 -11.20 -15.88
CA TYR A 640 -9.88 -11.54 -15.22
C TYR A 640 -11.00 -11.61 -16.27
N SER A 641 -11.78 -12.70 -16.25
CA SER A 641 -12.97 -12.89 -17.08
C SER A 641 -14.20 -12.27 -16.42
#